data_AF-A0A1Y2DGN9-F1
#
_entry.id   AF-A0A1Y2DGN9-F1
#
_cell.length_a   1.000
_cell.length_b   1.000
_cell.length_c   1.000
_cell.angle_alpha   90.00
_cell.angle_beta   90.00
_cell.angle_gamma   90.00
#
_symmetry.space_group_name_H-M   'P 1'
#
loop_
_entity.id
_entity.type
_entity.pdbx_description
1 polymer ?
#
loop_
_entity_poly.entity_id
_entity_poly.type
_entity_poly.pdbx_seq_one_letter_code
_entity_poly.pdbx_strand_id
1 'polypeptide(L)'
;MEIDIIKNQRKEILNIISESKNDNFVDVTTLREYINTNKINLKDLNSDDFDILISVIDTFKANDIKENYYTCSIIDYIIEQCKYETLNFTIYNNNNYEVPLFSAISKRFNVESNITKVLYDLLSFYNYGKLERIFKKYIFKNSFILSLLSIYKNKIPVSIETLKSIIEKERTKLKIDSSIYLEAKKFSSNSVAVLMDYDGESDEKIFEKIVNNRILERAIDDDNNTVIEKIVNLDSFDINKINMKKILENQCYDYTPNSVESIEFFFKVLKRKQPNLNLLKLNFKDVILKGCKEYNIFQTKEEVVNLILNIFIDSIIESIHKKLKISNKYYSQSLLVILNMAIKLNNIEIIKRVFENKLLKDKLDRRAKDEDGNFLVDTAFFTYIERNNELLEREMTDDAFLEFNTDEGINTDVFEYILNHETNLKETDAYSLFLLALERKYYCLVKCFLSQPRFLKNYHFDRSVGSFDPRKAIPFSLFFKFMERAQIDYKGSVTISETFSDPVFSEMLDQYISDNIAKNDDINRYSEILYYTVYDDLEKVKSNIQYFEENHINLNMLDYINKDKIEIMKYLIGIGVDINHSVNEDDLLNSSLKCAVELKDKERSILLIKFLIEHGASIEDTFGNKETLMIDSILDSNFPLVQYLIDKEGIDVNLTEEDYTPLSAAIEVGSVPITRLLVEKGADVNYRIPDSIGKSKSLLMSCIEMGQKELAQILMEHHAKILYEDNYDYTTLIENLRDNDDTLKLSDYIRQNHIQVSTTEKIRQLIYDQRLDLLKILRDHQLLEVNEPDEYGNTPLFYAVKYGRDRMIKFLIDCGADTSVINHHGETLESINKRYNYTYNRSTYNKFKRINIEKIENPKKKQKKNM
;
A
#
# COMPACT_ATOMS: atom_id res chain seq x y z
N MET A 1 96.42 11.11 -12.97
CA MET A 1 96.47 11.75 -11.63
C MET A 1 95.09 11.76 -10.99
N GLU A 2 94.10 12.55 -11.44
CA GLU A 2 92.75 12.53 -10.85
C GLU A 2 92.05 11.16 -10.94
N ILE A 3 92.12 10.47 -12.09
CA ILE A 3 91.57 9.11 -12.26
C ILE A 3 92.21 8.11 -11.28
N ASP A 4 93.50 8.27 -10.97
CA ASP A 4 94.22 7.40 -10.05
C ASP A 4 93.84 7.69 -8.58
N ILE A 5 93.57 8.97 -8.26
CA ILE A 5 93.03 9.41 -6.97
C ILE A 5 91.63 8.82 -6.75
N ILE A 6 90.71 8.94 -7.71
CA ILE A 6 89.35 8.38 -7.61
C ILE A 6 89.40 6.85 -7.49
N LYS A 7 90.27 6.17 -8.25
CA LYS A 7 90.44 4.71 -8.14
C LYS A 7 91.00 4.28 -6.78
N ASN A 8 91.92 5.04 -6.20
CA ASN A 8 92.39 4.79 -4.82
C ASN A 8 91.29 5.06 -3.80
N GLN A 9 90.53 6.15 -3.91
CA GLN A 9 89.41 6.46 -3.00
C GLN A 9 88.32 5.38 -3.04
N ARG A 10 87.91 4.91 -4.24
CA ARG A 10 87.00 3.76 -4.40
C ARG A 10 87.53 2.53 -3.66
N LYS A 11 88.82 2.22 -3.83
CA LYS A 11 89.46 1.06 -3.20
C LYS A 11 89.59 1.20 -1.69
N GLU A 12 89.94 2.37 -1.17
CA GLU A 12 90.05 2.63 0.26
C GLU A 12 88.68 2.57 0.96
N ILE A 13 87.63 3.12 0.36
CA ILE A 13 86.25 3.01 0.90
C ILE A 13 85.78 1.55 0.94
N LEU A 14 85.99 0.79 -0.14
CA LEU A 14 85.65 -0.64 -0.16
C LEU A 14 86.53 -1.45 0.81
N ASN A 15 87.80 -1.08 0.98
CA ASN A 15 88.67 -1.68 2.00
C ASN A 15 88.14 -1.43 3.41
N ILE A 16 87.84 -0.16 3.77
CA ILE A 16 87.25 0.22 5.07
C ILE A 16 86.02 -0.64 5.35
N ILE A 17 85.11 -0.79 4.38
CA ILE A 17 83.88 -1.59 4.51
C ILE A 17 84.18 -3.10 4.62
N SER A 18 85.28 -3.59 4.05
CA SER A 18 85.66 -5.02 4.03
C SER A 18 86.64 -5.48 5.14
N GLU A 19 87.28 -4.56 5.86
CA GLU A 19 88.28 -4.86 6.89
C GLU A 19 87.69 -5.36 8.22
N SER A 20 86.37 -5.54 8.31
CA SER A 20 85.65 -6.19 9.41
C SER A 20 85.89 -7.71 9.49
N LYS A 21 87.16 -8.15 9.50
CA LYS A 21 87.55 -9.57 9.48
C LYS A 21 87.58 -10.27 10.85
N ASN A 22 87.36 -9.55 11.95
CA ASN A 22 87.19 -10.10 13.31
C ASN A 22 86.22 -9.23 14.12
N ASP A 23 84.93 -9.57 14.14
CA ASP A 23 83.81 -9.15 15.02
C ASP A 23 83.56 -7.66 15.34
N ASN A 24 84.46 -6.73 15.00
CA ASN A 24 84.18 -5.30 15.02
C ASN A 24 83.58 -4.88 13.67
N PHE A 25 82.25 -4.75 13.65
CA PHE A 25 81.52 -4.20 12.51
C PHE A 25 81.81 -2.70 12.36
N VAL A 26 81.94 -2.27 11.11
CA VAL A 26 82.15 -0.85 10.78
C VAL A 26 80.84 -0.11 11.01
N ASP A 27 80.82 0.81 11.97
CA ASP A 27 79.72 1.74 12.12
C ASP A 27 79.79 2.81 11.02
N VAL A 28 78.64 3.32 10.60
CA VAL A 28 78.54 4.36 9.57
C VAL A 28 79.26 5.64 9.97
N THR A 29 79.49 5.85 11.28
CA THR A 29 80.35 6.90 11.83
C THR A 29 81.77 6.85 11.29
N THR A 30 82.42 5.69 11.26
CA THR A 30 83.81 5.54 10.77
C THR A 30 83.91 5.87 9.27
N LEU A 31 82.94 5.40 8.47
CA LEU A 31 82.85 5.71 7.05
C LEU A 31 82.64 7.23 6.84
N ARG A 32 81.72 7.83 7.61
CA ARG A 32 81.41 9.27 7.59
C ARG A 32 82.60 10.13 8.00
N GLU A 33 83.37 9.74 9.02
CA GLU A 33 84.58 10.43 9.46
C GLU A 33 85.67 10.42 8.38
N TYR A 34 85.92 9.26 7.75
CA TYR A 34 86.90 9.16 6.66
C TYR A 34 86.49 10.04 5.46
N ILE A 35 85.22 10.01 5.06
CA ILE A 35 84.68 10.82 3.95
C ILE A 35 84.81 12.32 4.25
N ASN A 36 84.42 12.75 5.45
CA ASN A 36 84.49 14.16 5.86
C ASN A 36 85.94 14.66 5.97
N THR A 37 86.83 13.87 6.57
CA THR A 37 88.25 14.23 6.78
C THR A 37 88.98 14.41 5.45
N ASN A 38 88.74 13.50 4.50
CA ASN A 38 89.35 13.53 3.18
C ASN A 38 88.56 14.38 2.16
N LYS A 39 87.46 15.01 2.58
CA LYS A 39 86.55 15.83 1.74
C LYS A 39 86.08 15.12 0.47
N ILE A 40 85.76 13.84 0.59
CA ILE A 40 85.33 13.00 -0.54
C ILE A 40 83.84 13.25 -0.81
N ASN A 41 83.47 13.47 -2.07
CA ASN A 41 82.08 13.44 -2.50
C ASN A 41 81.77 12.04 -3.05
N LEU A 42 80.92 11.28 -2.35
CA LEU A 42 80.56 9.91 -2.76
C LEU A 42 79.91 9.86 -4.15
N LYS A 43 79.18 10.91 -4.57
CA LYS A 43 78.56 10.96 -5.89
C LYS A 43 79.60 10.98 -7.02
N ASP A 44 80.71 11.69 -6.81
CA ASP A 44 81.78 11.86 -7.79
C ASP A 44 82.66 10.60 -7.92
N LEU A 45 82.47 9.62 -7.03
CA LEU A 45 83.07 8.30 -7.15
C LEU A 45 82.33 7.39 -8.14
N ASN A 46 81.12 7.72 -8.60
CA ASN A 46 80.39 6.92 -9.58
C ASN A 46 80.78 7.28 -11.02
N SER A 47 80.70 6.31 -11.93
CA SER A 47 80.89 6.47 -13.38
C SER A 47 80.05 5.44 -14.15
N ASP A 48 79.97 5.56 -15.47
CA ASP A 48 79.17 4.65 -16.32
C ASP A 48 79.54 3.16 -16.17
N ASP A 49 80.77 2.89 -15.75
CA ASP A 49 81.37 1.57 -15.52
C ASP A 49 81.51 1.17 -14.03
N PHE A 50 81.15 2.03 -13.08
CA PHE A 50 81.31 1.76 -11.64
C PHE A 50 80.28 2.52 -10.79
N ASP A 51 79.61 1.80 -9.90
CA ASP A 51 78.75 2.38 -8.88
C ASP A 51 79.17 1.90 -7.49
N ILE A 52 79.32 2.84 -6.55
CA ILE A 52 79.77 2.55 -5.19
C ILE A 52 78.74 1.76 -4.39
N LEU A 53 77.43 1.97 -4.64
CA LEU A 53 76.36 1.25 -3.96
C LEU A 53 76.30 -0.22 -4.42
N ILE A 54 76.40 -0.51 -5.72
CA ILE A 54 76.55 -1.88 -6.23
C ILE A 54 77.78 -2.54 -5.62
N SER A 55 78.94 -1.88 -5.70
CA SER A 55 80.20 -2.44 -5.21
C SER A 55 80.14 -2.79 -3.72
N VAL A 56 79.51 -1.94 -2.90
CA VAL A 56 79.29 -2.17 -1.47
C VAL A 56 78.31 -3.33 -1.22
N ILE A 57 77.18 -3.38 -1.94
CA ILE A 57 76.24 -4.52 -1.86
C ILE A 57 76.95 -5.84 -2.20
N ASP A 58 77.85 -5.84 -3.19
CA ASP A 58 78.57 -7.03 -3.61
C ASP A 58 79.67 -7.48 -2.64
N THR A 59 80.21 -6.57 -1.80
CA THR A 59 81.20 -6.93 -0.75
C THR A 59 80.63 -7.70 0.45
N PHE A 60 79.33 -7.58 0.74
CA PHE A 60 78.69 -8.28 1.86
C PHE A 60 78.26 -9.71 1.52
N LYS A 61 78.28 -10.64 2.49
CA LYS A 61 77.75 -12.00 2.28
C LYS A 61 76.24 -12.02 2.49
N ALA A 62 75.57 -12.98 1.86
CA ALA A 62 74.10 -13.09 1.86
C ALA A 62 73.42 -13.22 3.25
N ASN A 63 74.17 -13.64 4.28
CA ASN A 63 73.66 -13.71 5.65
C ASN A 63 73.82 -12.38 6.41
N ASP A 64 74.84 -11.58 6.09
CA ASP A 64 75.18 -10.35 6.82
C ASP A 64 74.08 -9.29 6.64
N ILE A 65 73.43 -9.26 5.47
CA ILE A 65 72.41 -8.26 5.08
C ILE A 65 71.02 -8.53 5.68
N LYS A 66 70.78 -9.69 6.30
CA LYS A 66 69.43 -10.08 6.77
C LYS A 66 69.05 -9.53 8.14
N GLU A 67 70.01 -9.40 9.05
CA GLU A 67 69.76 -9.09 10.47
C GLU A 67 70.68 -7.97 11.02
N ASN A 68 71.61 -7.43 10.21
CA ASN A 68 72.60 -6.47 10.70
C ASN A 68 72.23 -5.00 10.41
N TYR A 69 71.95 -4.26 11.48
CA TYR A 69 71.65 -2.83 11.46
C TYR A 69 72.77 -1.97 10.83
N TYR A 70 74.04 -2.32 11.07
CA TYR A 70 75.20 -1.55 10.56
C TYR A 70 75.35 -1.66 9.04
N THR A 71 74.99 -2.81 8.46
CA THR A 71 75.00 -3.00 6.99
C THR A 71 73.92 -2.13 6.32
N CYS A 72 72.72 -2.06 6.92
CA CYS A 72 71.66 -1.18 6.43
C CYS A 72 72.04 0.30 6.53
N SER A 73 72.58 0.75 7.67
CA SER A 73 72.92 2.17 7.88
C SER A 73 74.03 2.68 6.94
N ILE A 74 75.00 1.83 6.56
CA ILE A 74 75.99 2.14 5.52
C ILE A 74 75.32 2.31 4.14
N ILE A 75 74.41 1.40 3.77
CA ILE A 75 73.68 1.46 2.50
C ILE A 75 72.81 2.72 2.41
N ASP A 76 72.04 3.00 3.46
CA ASP A 76 71.16 4.17 3.55
C ASP A 76 71.97 5.48 3.45
N TYR A 77 73.11 5.55 4.14
CA TYR A 77 74.01 6.71 4.06
C TYR A 77 74.61 6.91 2.67
N ILE A 78 75.02 5.83 1.98
CA ILE A 78 75.51 5.95 0.58
C ILE A 78 74.39 6.46 -0.34
N ILE A 79 73.16 5.97 -0.18
CA ILE A 79 72.00 6.44 -0.96
C ILE A 79 71.74 7.94 -0.70
N GLU A 80 71.77 8.36 0.57
CA GLU A 80 71.57 9.75 0.99
C GLU A 80 72.64 10.69 0.42
N GLN A 81 73.92 10.32 0.47
CA GLN A 81 75.01 11.17 -0.02
C GLN A 81 75.07 11.23 -1.55
N CYS A 82 74.85 10.11 -2.25
CA CYS A 82 74.85 10.08 -3.72
C CYS A 82 73.59 10.71 -4.35
N LYS A 83 72.48 10.75 -3.61
CA LYS A 83 71.16 11.28 -4.05
C LYS A 83 70.70 10.65 -5.36
N TYR A 84 70.59 9.33 -5.38
CA TYR A 84 70.06 8.59 -6.54
C TYR A 84 68.58 8.92 -6.76
N GLU A 85 68.21 9.34 -7.98
CA GLU A 85 66.81 9.55 -8.38
C GLU A 85 66.03 8.23 -8.47
N THR A 86 66.73 7.13 -8.78
CA THR A 86 66.18 5.78 -8.81
C THR A 86 67.31 4.76 -8.57
N LEU A 87 66.98 3.57 -8.08
CA LEU A 87 67.91 2.44 -7.94
C LEU A 87 67.83 1.45 -9.13
N ASN A 88 67.10 1.82 -10.19
CA ASN A 88 66.75 0.97 -11.32
C ASN A 88 67.49 1.35 -12.63
N PHE A 89 68.56 2.14 -12.54
CA PHE A 89 69.48 2.39 -13.66
C PHE A 89 70.44 1.20 -13.85
N THR A 90 71.07 1.12 -15.03
CA THR A 90 71.99 0.03 -15.38
C THR A 90 73.39 0.59 -15.59
N ILE A 91 74.39 -0.03 -14.97
CA ILE A 91 75.82 0.22 -15.24
C ILE A 91 76.43 -0.94 -16.03
N TYR A 92 77.58 -0.70 -16.66
CA TYR A 92 78.30 -1.72 -17.43
C TYR A 92 79.65 -2.05 -16.79
N ASN A 93 79.70 -3.14 -16.03
CA ASN A 93 80.86 -3.53 -15.24
C ASN A 93 81.39 -4.90 -15.71
N ASN A 94 82.68 -4.98 -16.07
CA ASN A 94 83.37 -6.23 -16.45
C ASN A 94 82.60 -7.16 -17.41
N ASN A 95 82.04 -6.59 -18.48
CA ASN A 95 81.19 -7.25 -19.50
C ASN A 95 79.80 -7.74 -19.04
N ASN A 96 79.34 -7.34 -17.86
CA ASN A 96 77.98 -7.58 -17.38
C ASN A 96 77.20 -6.28 -17.17
N TYR A 97 75.88 -6.37 -17.30
CA TYR A 97 74.96 -5.30 -16.94
C TYR A 97 74.50 -5.48 -15.50
N GLU A 98 74.83 -4.53 -14.63
CA GLU A 98 74.49 -4.55 -13.21
C GLU A 98 73.48 -3.43 -12.90
N VAL A 99 72.55 -3.68 -11.97
CA VAL A 99 71.47 -2.76 -11.59
C VAL A 99 71.39 -2.75 -10.07
N PRO A 100 71.51 -1.60 -9.38
CA PRO A 100 71.66 -1.57 -7.91
C PRO A 100 70.54 -2.31 -7.18
N LEU A 101 69.29 -2.08 -7.60
CA LEU A 101 68.12 -2.76 -7.05
C LEU A 101 68.15 -4.28 -7.29
N PHE A 102 68.64 -4.75 -8.44
CA PHE A 102 68.69 -6.18 -8.75
C PHE A 102 69.82 -6.90 -8.00
N SER A 103 71.00 -6.27 -7.91
CA SER A 103 72.11 -6.77 -7.08
C SER A 103 71.66 -6.92 -5.63
N ALA A 104 71.02 -5.90 -5.05
CA ALA A 104 70.46 -5.95 -3.69
C ALA A 104 69.47 -7.11 -3.49
N ILE A 105 68.51 -7.29 -4.41
CA ILE A 105 67.51 -8.38 -4.33
C ILE A 105 68.19 -9.75 -4.46
N SER A 106 69.11 -9.93 -5.42
CA SER A 106 69.78 -11.21 -5.67
C SER A 106 70.65 -11.69 -4.50
N LYS A 107 71.26 -10.78 -3.74
CA LYS A 107 72.06 -11.10 -2.54
C LYS A 107 71.21 -11.37 -1.30
N ARG A 108 70.01 -10.78 -1.20
CA ARG A 108 69.08 -10.94 -0.05
C ARG A 108 68.22 -12.20 -0.15
N PHE A 109 67.95 -12.68 -1.37
CA PHE A 109 67.09 -13.84 -1.62
C PHE A 109 67.81 -14.96 -2.38
N ASN A 110 68.02 -16.10 -1.72
CA ASN A 110 68.29 -17.35 -2.43
C ASN A 110 66.99 -17.79 -3.15
N VAL A 111 66.90 -17.46 -4.43
CA VAL A 111 65.66 -17.64 -5.21
C VAL A 111 65.26 -19.11 -5.30
N GLU A 112 66.21 -20.06 -5.31
CA GLU A 112 65.86 -21.49 -5.33
C GLU A 112 65.23 -21.98 -4.01
N SER A 113 65.48 -21.33 -2.87
CA SER A 113 64.98 -21.82 -1.57
C SER A 113 63.70 -21.12 -1.07
N ASN A 114 63.26 -20.01 -1.68
CA ASN A 114 61.97 -19.40 -1.30
C ASN A 114 61.36 -18.46 -2.37
N ILE A 115 61.11 -18.97 -3.60
CA ILE A 115 60.29 -18.29 -4.63
C ILE A 115 59.00 -17.74 -4.04
N THR A 116 58.31 -18.51 -3.19
CA THR A 116 57.06 -18.09 -2.54
C THR A 116 57.26 -16.78 -1.76
N LYS A 117 58.24 -16.71 -0.85
CA LYS A 117 58.51 -15.48 -0.09
C LYS A 117 58.95 -14.31 -0.98
N VAL A 118 59.74 -14.56 -2.02
CA VAL A 118 60.11 -13.54 -3.02
C VAL A 118 58.86 -12.99 -3.71
N LEU A 119 57.92 -13.84 -4.11
CA LEU A 119 56.67 -13.41 -4.75
C LEU A 119 55.76 -12.65 -3.77
N TYR A 120 55.66 -13.08 -2.51
CA TYR A 120 54.97 -12.34 -1.44
C TYR A 120 55.54 -10.92 -1.27
N ASP A 121 56.85 -10.79 -1.12
CA ASP A 121 57.52 -9.50 -0.95
C ASP A 121 57.42 -8.64 -2.23
N LEU A 122 57.46 -9.23 -3.44
CA LEU A 122 57.31 -8.48 -4.69
C LEU A 122 55.88 -7.95 -4.89
N LEU A 123 54.86 -8.72 -4.50
CA LEU A 123 53.46 -8.32 -4.60
C LEU A 123 53.10 -7.21 -3.62
N SER A 124 53.71 -7.19 -2.43
CA SER A 124 53.45 -6.16 -1.41
C SER A 124 54.23 -4.85 -1.64
N PHE A 125 55.41 -4.90 -2.27
CA PHE A 125 56.27 -3.71 -2.44
C PHE A 125 56.35 -3.13 -3.87
N TYR A 126 55.86 -3.81 -4.93
CA TYR A 126 56.11 -3.36 -6.32
C TYR A 126 54.97 -3.56 -7.32
N ASN A 127 54.98 -2.72 -8.37
CA ASN A 127 54.00 -2.72 -9.46
C ASN A 127 54.28 -3.79 -10.56
N TYR A 128 53.24 -4.18 -11.32
CA TYR A 128 53.18 -5.34 -12.23
C TYR A 128 54.38 -5.49 -13.18
N GLY A 129 54.90 -4.38 -13.73
CA GLY A 129 55.96 -4.39 -14.74
C GLY A 129 57.32 -4.92 -14.24
N LYS A 130 57.54 -4.99 -12.91
CA LYS A 130 58.72 -5.67 -12.35
C LYS A 130 58.54 -7.19 -12.29
N LEU A 131 57.34 -7.66 -11.96
CA LEU A 131 57.00 -9.09 -11.88
C LEU A 131 57.17 -9.78 -13.24
N GLU A 132 56.65 -9.16 -14.30
CA GLU A 132 56.77 -9.67 -15.68
C GLU A 132 58.24 -9.79 -16.14
N ARG A 133 59.06 -8.77 -15.86
CA ARG A 133 60.50 -8.77 -16.19
C ARG A 133 61.28 -9.85 -15.44
N ILE A 134 60.91 -10.14 -14.20
CA ILE A 134 61.53 -11.20 -13.39
C ILE A 134 61.18 -12.56 -13.98
N PHE A 135 59.90 -12.85 -14.23
CA PHE A 135 59.52 -14.12 -14.84
C PHE A 135 60.18 -14.32 -16.20
N LYS A 136 60.16 -13.33 -17.12
CA LYS A 136 60.87 -13.43 -18.42
C LYS A 136 62.35 -13.84 -18.31
N LYS A 137 63.02 -13.53 -17.20
CA LYS A 137 64.41 -13.96 -16.91
C LYS A 137 64.52 -15.28 -16.14
N TYR A 138 63.45 -15.75 -15.47
CA TYR A 138 63.50 -16.83 -14.48
C TYR A 138 62.73 -18.11 -14.87
N ILE A 139 61.74 -18.05 -15.78
CA ILE A 139 60.94 -19.23 -16.22
C ILE A 139 61.82 -20.37 -16.72
N PHE A 140 62.96 -20.03 -17.33
CA PHE A 140 63.88 -20.96 -17.93
C PHE A 140 65.23 -20.84 -17.26
N LYS A 141 65.68 -21.88 -16.55
CA LYS A 141 67.06 -21.92 -16.04
C LYS A 141 68.03 -21.77 -17.21
N ASN A 142 69.15 -21.08 -17.01
CA ASN A 142 70.19 -20.94 -18.05
C ASN A 142 70.62 -22.30 -18.63
N SER A 143 70.64 -23.36 -17.81
CA SER A 143 70.91 -24.74 -18.25
C SER A 143 69.88 -25.29 -19.26
N PHE A 144 68.61 -24.91 -19.17
CA PHE A 144 67.58 -25.28 -20.13
C PHE A 144 67.74 -24.54 -21.46
N ILE A 145 67.98 -23.24 -21.41
CA ILE A 145 68.24 -22.43 -22.60
C ILE A 145 69.47 -22.98 -23.34
N LEU A 146 70.54 -23.31 -22.61
CA LEU A 146 71.71 -23.99 -23.15
C LEU A 146 71.40 -25.39 -23.72
N SER A 147 70.45 -26.13 -23.14
CA SER A 147 70.00 -27.43 -23.66
C SER A 147 69.19 -27.31 -24.95
N LEU A 148 68.27 -26.33 -25.05
CA LEU A 148 67.56 -26.01 -26.29
C LEU A 148 68.51 -25.50 -27.39
N LEU A 149 69.46 -24.63 -27.04
CA LEU A 149 70.49 -24.17 -27.96
C LEU A 149 71.41 -25.31 -28.41
N SER A 150 71.68 -26.30 -27.55
CA SER A 150 72.39 -27.54 -27.91
C SER A 150 71.59 -28.39 -28.89
N ILE A 151 70.30 -28.63 -28.62
CA ILE A 151 69.36 -29.33 -29.53
C ILE A 151 69.34 -28.66 -30.91
N TYR A 152 69.20 -27.34 -30.95
CA TYR A 152 69.18 -26.54 -32.19
C TYR A 152 70.53 -26.58 -32.93
N LYS A 153 71.65 -26.31 -32.22
CA LYS A 153 73.01 -26.32 -32.79
C LYS A 153 73.37 -27.69 -33.38
N ASN A 154 72.95 -28.77 -32.72
CA ASN A 154 73.21 -30.14 -33.15
C ASN A 154 72.14 -30.68 -34.10
N LYS A 155 71.16 -29.86 -34.52
CA LYS A 155 70.05 -30.21 -35.43
C LYS A 155 69.29 -31.48 -35.01
N ILE A 156 69.13 -31.72 -33.71
CA ILE A 156 68.42 -32.89 -33.20
C ILE A 156 66.93 -32.73 -33.56
N PRO A 157 66.32 -33.67 -34.30
CA PRO A 157 64.91 -33.58 -34.64
C PRO A 157 64.06 -33.83 -33.39
N VAL A 158 63.26 -32.83 -33.00
CA VAL A 158 62.36 -32.86 -31.85
C VAL A 158 60.94 -32.59 -32.35
N SER A 159 59.98 -33.47 -32.02
CA SER A 159 58.57 -33.24 -32.38
C SER A 159 58.01 -32.03 -31.60
N ILE A 160 56.98 -31.37 -32.15
CA ILE A 160 56.31 -30.26 -31.47
C ILE A 160 55.80 -30.67 -30.08
N GLU A 161 55.28 -31.91 -29.95
CA GLU A 161 54.84 -32.50 -28.68
C GLU A 161 56.00 -32.70 -27.69
N THR A 162 57.14 -33.19 -28.18
CA THR A 162 58.35 -33.38 -27.35
C THR A 162 58.90 -32.03 -26.87
N LEU A 163 58.90 -31.02 -27.75
CA LEU A 163 59.34 -29.66 -27.42
C LEU A 163 58.41 -29.01 -26.39
N LYS A 164 57.08 -29.16 -26.54
CA LYS A 164 56.08 -28.73 -25.55
C LYS A 164 56.32 -29.39 -24.19
N SER A 165 56.44 -30.72 -24.14
CA SER A 165 56.70 -31.46 -22.90
C SER A 165 58.01 -31.05 -22.21
N ILE A 166 59.04 -30.72 -22.99
CA ILE A 166 60.32 -30.19 -22.50
C ILE A 166 60.15 -28.79 -21.88
N ILE A 167 59.36 -27.91 -22.50
CA ILE A 167 59.03 -26.56 -21.98
C ILE A 167 58.16 -26.63 -20.72
N GLU A 168 57.13 -27.47 -20.70
CA GLU A 168 56.26 -27.72 -19.55
C GLU A 168 57.05 -28.25 -18.34
N LYS A 169 57.99 -29.19 -18.55
CA LYS A 169 58.87 -29.72 -17.49
C LYS A 169 59.79 -28.70 -16.83
N GLU A 170 60.14 -27.60 -17.51
CA GLU A 170 60.80 -26.48 -16.82
C GLU A 170 59.81 -25.56 -16.11
N ARG A 171 58.71 -25.18 -16.78
CA ARG A 171 57.70 -24.31 -16.17
C ARG A 171 57.19 -24.88 -14.84
N THR A 172 56.88 -26.18 -14.78
CA THR A 172 56.44 -26.89 -13.55
C THR A 172 57.40 -26.81 -12.37
N LYS A 173 58.68 -26.45 -12.56
CA LYS A 173 59.64 -26.26 -11.45
C LYS A 173 59.33 -25.02 -10.64
N LEU A 174 58.72 -24.01 -11.27
CA LEU A 174 58.23 -22.83 -10.60
C LEU A 174 56.80 -23.09 -10.10
N LYS A 175 56.70 -23.63 -8.88
CA LYS A 175 55.40 -23.89 -8.24
C LYS A 175 54.77 -22.58 -7.76
N ILE A 176 53.76 -22.11 -8.49
CA ILE A 176 52.86 -21.05 -8.03
C ILE A 176 51.69 -21.73 -7.32
N ASP A 177 51.72 -21.76 -5.99
CA ASP A 177 50.62 -22.32 -5.20
C ASP A 177 49.42 -21.36 -5.09
N SER A 178 48.30 -21.86 -4.55
CA SER A 178 47.07 -21.09 -4.37
C SER A 178 47.23 -19.84 -3.50
N SER A 179 48.19 -19.83 -2.56
CA SER A 179 48.38 -18.72 -1.63
C SER A 179 49.00 -17.50 -2.32
N ILE A 180 49.88 -17.73 -3.31
CA ILE A 180 50.45 -16.67 -4.15
C ILE A 180 49.37 -16.00 -5.02
N TYR A 181 48.45 -16.78 -5.58
CA TYR A 181 47.30 -16.23 -6.32
C TYR A 181 46.35 -15.44 -5.43
N LEU A 182 46.08 -15.91 -4.21
CA LEU A 182 45.29 -15.18 -3.22
C LEU A 182 45.95 -13.86 -2.82
N GLU A 183 47.28 -13.83 -2.69
CA GLU A 183 48.01 -12.61 -2.39
C GLU A 183 48.03 -11.64 -3.57
N ALA A 184 48.30 -12.13 -4.78
CA ALA A 184 48.29 -11.29 -5.99
C ALA A 184 46.94 -10.62 -6.21
N LYS A 185 45.85 -11.34 -5.92
CA LYS A 185 44.48 -10.82 -5.93
C LYS A 185 44.26 -9.62 -5.00
N LYS A 186 44.99 -9.48 -3.89
CA LYS A 186 44.85 -8.32 -2.98
C LYS A 186 45.44 -7.03 -3.55
N PHE A 187 46.46 -7.15 -4.42
CA PHE A 187 47.27 -6.02 -4.87
C PHE A 187 46.97 -5.60 -6.31
N SER A 188 46.85 -6.55 -7.25
CA SER A 188 46.47 -6.24 -8.64
C SER A 188 46.10 -7.48 -9.44
N SER A 189 44.96 -7.43 -10.13
CA SER A 189 44.61 -8.34 -11.24
C SER A 189 45.70 -8.45 -12.32
N ASN A 190 46.48 -7.39 -12.61
CA ASN A 190 47.58 -7.49 -13.58
C ASN A 190 48.69 -8.45 -13.12
N SER A 191 48.94 -8.56 -11.82
CA SER A 191 49.89 -9.54 -11.27
C SER A 191 49.39 -10.97 -11.48
N VAL A 192 48.08 -11.21 -11.38
CA VAL A 192 47.46 -12.50 -11.74
C VAL A 192 47.69 -12.83 -13.22
N ALA A 193 47.50 -11.86 -14.12
CA ALA A 193 47.70 -12.06 -15.57
C ALA A 193 49.09 -12.61 -15.89
N VAL A 194 50.09 -12.13 -15.15
CA VAL A 194 51.50 -12.54 -15.25
C VAL A 194 51.72 -13.90 -14.60
N LEU A 195 51.13 -14.17 -13.44
CA LEU A 195 51.23 -15.49 -12.79
C LEU A 195 50.63 -16.59 -13.69
N MET A 196 49.49 -16.34 -14.34
CA MET A 196 48.87 -17.31 -15.25
C MET A 196 49.74 -17.67 -16.47
N ASP A 197 50.48 -16.73 -17.05
CA ASP A 197 51.36 -16.99 -18.23
C ASP A 197 52.54 -17.91 -17.90
N TYR A 198 52.91 -17.96 -16.62
CA TYR A 198 54.15 -18.56 -16.11
C TYR A 198 53.93 -19.63 -15.04
N ASP A 199 52.69 -19.89 -14.62
CA ASP A 199 52.31 -21.07 -13.88
C ASP A 199 52.57 -22.30 -14.76
N GLY A 200 53.39 -23.21 -14.25
CA GLY A 200 53.77 -24.40 -14.99
C GLY A 200 52.83 -25.58 -14.84
N GLU A 201 51.81 -25.48 -13.99
CA GLU A 201 50.82 -26.54 -13.86
C GLU A 201 49.88 -26.62 -15.07
N SER A 202 49.10 -27.70 -15.16
CA SER A 202 48.12 -27.87 -16.24
C SER A 202 47.00 -26.83 -16.15
N ASP A 203 46.45 -26.45 -17.31
CA ASP A 203 45.26 -25.58 -17.43
C ASP A 203 44.15 -25.92 -16.43
N GLU A 204 43.92 -27.22 -16.16
CA GLU A 204 42.93 -27.69 -15.18
C GLU A 204 43.22 -27.21 -13.75
N LYS A 205 44.49 -27.26 -13.32
CA LYS A 205 44.93 -26.81 -11.99
C LYS A 205 45.02 -25.29 -11.90
N ILE A 206 45.44 -24.63 -12.98
CA ILE A 206 45.42 -23.16 -13.06
C ILE A 206 43.97 -22.69 -12.90
N PHE A 207 43.02 -23.34 -13.58
CA PHE A 207 41.59 -23.04 -13.45
C PHE A 207 41.05 -23.37 -12.05
N GLU A 208 41.48 -24.47 -11.41
CA GLU A 208 41.13 -24.78 -10.02
C GLU A 208 41.60 -23.67 -9.05
N LYS A 209 42.81 -23.15 -9.20
CA LYS A 209 43.30 -21.98 -8.42
C LYS A 209 42.47 -20.72 -8.71
N ILE A 210 42.09 -20.48 -9.97
CA ILE A 210 41.24 -19.35 -10.37
C ILE A 210 39.87 -19.41 -9.69
N VAL A 211 39.26 -20.59 -9.65
CA VAL A 211 37.98 -20.85 -8.97
C VAL A 211 38.13 -20.67 -7.45
N ASN A 212 39.08 -21.39 -6.83
CA ASN A 212 39.24 -21.43 -5.37
C ASN A 212 39.54 -20.05 -4.76
N ASN A 213 40.32 -19.20 -5.45
CA ASN A 213 40.64 -17.86 -4.98
C ASN A 213 39.69 -16.78 -5.53
N ARG A 214 38.66 -17.16 -6.29
CA ARG A 214 37.65 -16.25 -6.88
C ARG A 214 38.29 -15.14 -7.72
N ILE A 215 39.19 -15.54 -8.61
CA ILE A 215 40.07 -14.60 -9.32
C ILE A 215 39.35 -13.90 -10.46
N LEU A 216 38.50 -14.63 -11.19
CA LEU A 216 37.66 -14.05 -12.23
C LEU A 216 36.71 -12.99 -11.67
N GLU A 217 36.15 -13.21 -10.47
CA GLU A 217 35.31 -12.23 -9.77
C GLU A 217 36.08 -10.90 -9.59
N ARG A 218 37.34 -10.99 -9.10
CA ARG A 218 38.19 -9.80 -8.90
C ARG A 218 38.67 -9.18 -10.21
N ALA A 219 38.87 -9.97 -11.26
CA ALA A 219 39.28 -9.45 -12.57
C ALA A 219 38.17 -8.61 -13.22
N ILE A 220 36.90 -8.98 -12.99
CA ILE A 220 35.73 -8.16 -13.33
C ILE A 220 35.69 -6.93 -12.41
N ASP A 221 35.95 -7.09 -11.11
CA ASP A 221 35.99 -5.93 -10.19
C ASP A 221 37.04 -4.87 -10.57
N ASP A 222 38.26 -5.30 -10.91
CA ASP A 222 39.37 -4.40 -11.27
C ASP A 222 39.30 -3.88 -12.74
N ASP A 223 38.19 -4.09 -13.48
CA ASP A 223 38.02 -3.80 -14.92
C ASP A 223 39.19 -4.34 -15.80
N ASN A 224 39.63 -5.56 -15.51
CA ASN A 224 40.80 -6.14 -16.15
C ASN A 224 40.42 -7.07 -17.31
N ASN A 225 39.98 -6.46 -18.40
CA ASN A 225 39.61 -7.15 -19.64
C ASN A 225 40.71 -8.10 -20.16
N THR A 226 42.00 -7.76 -19.97
CA THR A 226 43.11 -8.68 -20.30
C THR A 226 43.13 -9.96 -19.47
N VAL A 227 42.83 -9.91 -18.16
CA VAL A 227 42.75 -11.11 -17.31
C VAL A 227 41.48 -11.90 -17.61
N ILE A 228 40.36 -11.21 -17.79
CA ILE A 228 39.07 -11.82 -18.15
C ILE A 228 39.23 -12.64 -19.44
N GLU A 229 39.83 -12.05 -20.49
CA GLU A 229 40.04 -12.75 -21.76
C GLU A 229 40.97 -13.98 -21.60
N LYS A 230 42.04 -13.88 -20.81
CA LYS A 230 42.92 -15.03 -20.54
C LYS A 230 42.18 -16.17 -19.82
N ILE A 231 41.43 -15.86 -18.77
CA ILE A 231 40.71 -16.87 -17.96
C ILE A 231 39.66 -17.60 -18.82
N VAL A 232 38.84 -16.86 -19.57
CA VAL A 232 37.75 -17.46 -20.36
C VAL A 232 38.26 -18.25 -21.56
N ASN A 233 39.43 -17.91 -22.11
CA ASN A 233 40.02 -18.66 -23.21
C ASN A 233 40.81 -19.92 -22.80
N LEU A 234 41.04 -20.20 -21.51
CA LEU A 234 41.66 -21.46 -21.06
C LEU A 234 40.91 -22.67 -21.63
N ASP A 235 41.63 -23.76 -21.93
CA ASP A 235 40.99 -24.96 -22.50
C ASP A 235 40.24 -25.77 -21.43
N SER A 236 40.61 -25.61 -20.16
CA SER A 236 39.93 -26.16 -18.99
C SER A 236 38.71 -25.34 -18.50
N PHE A 237 38.41 -24.19 -19.13
CA PHE A 237 37.38 -23.26 -18.66
C PHE A 237 35.98 -23.91 -18.64
N ASP A 238 35.43 -24.05 -17.44
CA ASP A 238 34.06 -24.54 -17.21
C ASP A 238 33.26 -23.50 -16.42
N ILE A 239 32.32 -22.84 -17.10
CA ILE A 239 31.41 -21.85 -16.53
C ILE A 239 30.58 -22.40 -15.35
N ASN A 240 30.35 -23.72 -15.28
CA ASN A 240 29.58 -24.33 -14.19
C ASN A 240 30.39 -24.41 -12.87
N LYS A 241 31.72 -24.25 -12.92
CA LYS A 241 32.58 -24.15 -11.72
C LYS A 241 32.74 -22.71 -11.22
N ILE A 242 32.31 -21.72 -12.02
CA ILE A 242 32.34 -20.30 -11.64
C ILE A 242 31.06 -19.96 -10.87
N ASN A 243 31.19 -19.23 -9.76
CA ASN A 243 30.04 -18.71 -9.02
C ASN A 243 29.43 -17.49 -9.72
N MET A 244 28.83 -17.72 -10.89
CA MET A 244 28.21 -16.68 -11.71
C MET A 244 27.17 -15.87 -10.94
N LYS A 245 26.40 -16.52 -10.06
CA LYS A 245 25.45 -15.83 -9.17
C LYS A 245 26.17 -14.79 -8.31
N LYS A 246 27.25 -15.16 -7.62
CA LYS A 246 27.95 -14.21 -6.73
C LYS A 246 28.71 -13.10 -7.48
N ILE A 247 29.24 -13.39 -8.67
CA ILE A 247 29.79 -12.35 -9.56
C ILE A 247 28.72 -11.31 -9.84
N LEU A 248 27.61 -11.74 -10.44
CA LEU A 248 26.58 -10.81 -10.91
C LEU A 248 25.89 -10.09 -9.75
N GLU A 249 25.61 -10.77 -8.63
CA GLU A 249 25.15 -10.13 -7.41
C GLU A 249 26.09 -8.99 -6.97
N ASN A 250 27.40 -9.23 -6.87
CA ASN A 250 28.34 -8.18 -6.46
C ASN A 250 28.32 -6.97 -7.43
N GLN A 251 28.26 -7.24 -8.74
CA GLN A 251 28.26 -6.17 -9.75
C GLN A 251 27.01 -5.32 -9.73
N CYS A 252 25.88 -5.81 -9.20
CA CYS A 252 24.67 -5.02 -9.08
C CYS A 252 24.77 -3.92 -8.00
N TYR A 253 25.72 -3.97 -7.06
CA TYR A 253 25.78 -2.99 -5.96
C TYR A 253 26.79 -1.84 -6.19
N ASP A 254 26.39 -0.61 -5.80
CA ASP A 254 27.18 0.62 -5.95
C ASP A 254 28.46 0.67 -5.11
N TYR A 255 28.58 -0.15 -4.06
CA TYR A 255 29.80 -0.27 -3.24
C TYR A 255 31.00 -0.88 -4.00
N THR A 256 30.85 -1.23 -5.27
CA THR A 256 31.92 -1.73 -6.13
C THR A 256 32.47 -0.62 -7.03
N PRO A 257 33.80 -0.43 -7.17
CA PRO A 257 34.38 0.64 -8.00
C PRO A 257 34.34 0.39 -9.54
N ASN A 258 33.57 -0.60 -9.99
CA ASN A 258 33.75 -1.27 -11.29
C ASN A 258 32.91 -0.64 -12.44
N SER A 259 33.41 -0.74 -13.67
CA SER A 259 32.71 -0.32 -14.90
C SER A 259 31.77 -1.41 -15.47
N VAL A 260 30.72 -0.98 -16.17
CA VAL A 260 29.80 -1.85 -16.93
C VAL A 260 30.52 -2.58 -18.07
N GLU A 261 31.54 -1.94 -18.65
CA GLU A 261 32.32 -2.40 -19.80
C GLU A 261 32.97 -3.77 -19.52
N SER A 262 33.48 -3.98 -18.30
CA SER A 262 34.09 -5.23 -17.86
C SER A 262 33.16 -6.45 -17.97
N ILE A 263 31.87 -6.26 -17.65
CA ILE A 263 30.84 -7.29 -17.63
C ILE A 263 30.38 -7.59 -19.06
N GLU A 264 30.19 -6.54 -19.87
CA GLU A 264 29.85 -6.70 -21.29
C GLU A 264 30.97 -7.46 -22.01
N PHE A 265 32.22 -7.08 -21.76
CA PHE A 265 33.39 -7.75 -22.30
C PHE A 265 33.46 -9.22 -21.86
N PHE A 266 33.24 -9.53 -20.57
CA PHE A 266 33.18 -10.91 -20.08
C PHE A 266 32.15 -11.75 -20.86
N PHE A 267 30.91 -11.27 -21.00
CA PHE A 267 29.87 -11.98 -21.73
C PHE A 267 30.16 -12.13 -23.22
N LYS A 268 30.77 -11.11 -23.84
CA LYS A 268 31.24 -11.13 -25.23
C LYS A 268 32.30 -12.21 -25.46
N VAL A 269 33.30 -12.32 -24.59
CA VAL A 269 34.33 -13.37 -24.68
C VAL A 269 33.74 -14.76 -24.38
N LEU A 270 32.87 -14.88 -23.37
CA LEU A 270 32.19 -16.14 -23.03
C LEU A 270 31.36 -16.67 -24.21
N LYS A 271 30.58 -15.81 -24.88
CA LYS A 271 29.80 -16.16 -26.07
C LYS A 271 30.68 -16.53 -27.27
N ARG A 272 31.88 -15.95 -27.38
CA ARG A 272 32.89 -16.32 -28.40
C ARG A 272 33.49 -17.71 -28.14
N LYS A 273 33.84 -18.05 -26.89
CA LYS A 273 34.39 -19.39 -26.52
C LYS A 273 33.30 -20.47 -26.54
N GLN A 274 32.06 -20.16 -26.16
CA GLN A 274 30.94 -21.11 -26.09
C GLN A 274 29.66 -20.61 -26.80
N PRO A 275 29.59 -20.58 -28.15
CA PRO A 275 28.45 -20.03 -28.90
C PRO A 275 27.09 -20.75 -28.71
N ASN A 276 27.13 -21.97 -28.16
CA ASN A 276 25.96 -22.79 -27.85
C ASN A 276 25.62 -22.81 -26.35
N LEU A 277 26.29 -22.00 -25.52
CA LEU A 277 25.98 -21.89 -24.09
C LEU A 277 24.55 -21.37 -23.91
N ASN A 278 23.72 -22.18 -23.26
CA ASN A 278 22.38 -21.75 -22.85
C ASN A 278 22.50 -20.98 -21.52
N LEU A 279 22.61 -19.65 -21.62
CA LEU A 279 22.75 -18.76 -20.46
C LEU A 279 21.58 -18.90 -19.46
N LEU A 280 20.39 -19.34 -19.89
CA LEU A 280 19.26 -19.65 -18.98
C LEU A 280 19.63 -20.67 -17.88
N LYS A 281 20.63 -21.54 -18.11
CA LYS A 281 21.10 -22.50 -17.10
C LYS A 281 21.93 -21.88 -15.97
N LEU A 282 22.48 -20.67 -16.15
CA LEU A 282 23.32 -20.00 -15.15
C LEU A 282 22.51 -19.34 -14.01
N ASN A 283 21.21 -19.61 -13.96
CA ASN A 283 20.26 -19.12 -12.97
C ASN A 283 20.28 -17.59 -12.73
N PHE A 284 20.29 -16.83 -13.83
CA PHE A 284 20.05 -15.38 -13.79
C PHE A 284 18.75 -14.99 -13.07
N LYS A 285 17.74 -15.89 -13.06
CA LYS A 285 16.50 -15.67 -12.31
C LYS A 285 16.79 -15.36 -10.85
N ASP A 286 17.67 -16.10 -10.17
CA ASP A 286 18.05 -15.83 -8.78
C ASP A 286 18.69 -14.44 -8.59
N VAL A 287 19.56 -14.03 -9.53
CA VAL A 287 20.26 -12.74 -9.46
C VAL A 287 19.25 -11.60 -9.62
N ILE A 288 18.36 -11.70 -10.60
CA ILE A 288 17.35 -10.67 -10.87
C ILE A 288 16.28 -10.67 -9.76
N LEU A 289 15.87 -11.83 -9.23
CA LEU A 289 14.96 -11.91 -8.07
C LEU A 289 15.55 -11.29 -6.81
N LYS A 290 16.83 -11.54 -6.53
CA LYS A 290 17.52 -10.90 -5.42
C LYS A 290 17.64 -9.40 -5.66
N GLY A 291 18.01 -8.98 -6.87
CA GLY A 291 17.97 -7.58 -7.30
C GLY A 291 16.59 -6.95 -7.15
N CYS A 292 15.50 -7.67 -7.39
CA CYS A 292 14.13 -7.19 -7.17
C CYS A 292 13.81 -7.01 -5.67
N LYS A 293 14.24 -7.95 -4.82
CA LYS A 293 13.92 -7.98 -3.38
C LYS A 293 14.79 -7.06 -2.54
N GLU A 294 16.02 -6.81 -2.99
CA GLU A 294 17.00 -5.92 -2.35
C GLU A 294 17.23 -4.64 -3.18
N TYR A 295 16.32 -4.30 -4.10
CA TYR A 295 16.41 -3.08 -4.89
C TYR A 295 16.41 -1.87 -3.96
N ASN A 296 17.48 -1.10 -4.01
CA ASN A 296 17.55 0.23 -3.42
C ASN A 296 18.22 1.14 -4.44
N ILE A 297 17.58 2.27 -4.77
CA ILE A 297 17.99 3.12 -5.89
C ILE A 297 19.37 3.77 -5.71
N PHE A 298 19.86 3.88 -4.46
CA PHE A 298 21.19 4.43 -4.14
C PHE A 298 22.26 3.36 -3.88
N GLN A 299 21.89 2.09 -4.04
CA GLN A 299 22.82 0.96 -3.93
C GLN A 299 22.80 0.08 -5.17
N THR A 300 22.01 0.39 -6.20
CA THR A 300 21.85 -0.45 -7.40
C THR A 300 22.45 0.21 -8.63
N LYS A 301 23.48 -0.42 -9.22
CA LYS A 301 24.08 -0.02 -10.50
C LYS A 301 23.13 -0.24 -11.66
N GLU A 302 22.30 0.75 -11.97
CA GLU A 302 21.24 0.61 -12.98
C GLU A 302 21.77 0.13 -14.35
N GLU A 303 22.89 0.69 -14.81
CA GLU A 303 23.53 0.32 -16.09
C GLU A 303 23.95 -1.16 -16.14
N VAL A 304 24.50 -1.70 -15.03
CA VAL A 304 24.90 -3.10 -14.92
C VAL A 304 23.68 -4.02 -14.98
N VAL A 305 22.63 -3.69 -14.25
CA VAL A 305 21.41 -4.52 -14.24
C VAL A 305 20.73 -4.46 -15.61
N ASN A 306 20.67 -3.28 -16.25
CA ASN A 306 20.17 -3.10 -17.61
C ASN A 306 20.92 -3.98 -18.63
N LEU A 307 22.26 -4.07 -18.52
CA LEU A 307 23.07 -4.99 -19.33
C LEU A 307 22.69 -6.46 -19.07
N ILE A 308 22.59 -6.89 -17.81
CA ILE A 308 22.23 -8.27 -17.43
C ILE A 308 20.84 -8.65 -17.95
N LEU A 309 19.85 -7.76 -17.82
CA LEU A 309 18.49 -7.95 -18.33
C LEU A 309 18.48 -8.11 -19.86
N ASN A 310 19.22 -7.26 -20.58
CA ASN A 310 19.36 -7.36 -22.03
C ASN A 310 19.99 -8.69 -22.48
N ILE A 311 21.06 -9.13 -21.81
CA ILE A 311 21.71 -10.43 -22.08
C ILE A 311 20.74 -11.60 -21.83
N PHE A 312 19.92 -11.52 -20.78
CA PHE A 312 18.94 -12.55 -20.45
C PHE A 312 17.79 -12.58 -21.47
N ILE A 313 17.29 -11.43 -21.93
CA ILE A 313 16.35 -11.33 -23.07
C ILE A 313 16.92 -12.00 -24.32
N ASP A 314 18.16 -11.69 -24.70
CA ASP A 314 18.81 -12.31 -25.87
C ASP A 314 18.97 -13.82 -25.72
N SER A 315 19.28 -14.31 -24.52
CA SER A 315 19.29 -15.75 -24.23
C SER A 315 17.91 -16.40 -24.39
N ILE A 316 16.82 -15.72 -24.00
CA ILE A 316 15.45 -16.22 -24.21
C ILE A 316 15.15 -16.29 -25.71
N ILE A 317 15.41 -15.21 -26.46
CA ILE A 317 15.20 -15.16 -27.92
C ILE A 317 15.97 -16.29 -28.62
N GLU A 318 17.27 -16.46 -28.31
CA GLU A 318 18.09 -17.52 -28.88
C GLU A 318 17.56 -18.92 -28.56
N SER A 319 17.09 -19.16 -27.33
CA SER A 319 16.56 -20.47 -26.93
C SER A 319 15.26 -20.83 -27.65
N ILE A 320 14.42 -19.83 -27.96
CA ILE A 320 13.21 -19.96 -28.77
C ILE A 320 13.57 -20.25 -30.23
N HIS A 321 14.51 -19.49 -30.82
CA HIS A 321 15.05 -19.74 -32.17
C HIS A 321 15.66 -21.14 -32.31
N LYS A 322 16.47 -21.57 -31.33
CA LYS A 322 17.08 -22.91 -31.27
C LYS A 322 16.07 -24.03 -30.91
N LYS A 323 14.78 -23.70 -30.73
CA LYS A 323 13.67 -24.62 -30.40
C LYS A 323 13.98 -25.55 -29.23
N LEU A 324 14.64 -25.03 -28.19
CA LEU A 324 14.97 -25.80 -26.99
C LEU A 324 13.68 -26.25 -26.27
N LYS A 325 13.69 -27.46 -25.70
CA LYS A 325 12.56 -28.04 -24.95
C LYS A 325 12.40 -27.41 -23.56
N ILE A 326 12.10 -26.12 -23.52
CA ILE A 326 11.81 -25.34 -22.32
C ILE A 326 10.31 -25.05 -22.30
N SER A 327 9.69 -25.11 -21.11
CA SER A 327 8.24 -24.89 -20.98
C SER A 327 7.87 -23.42 -21.14
N ASN A 328 6.71 -23.13 -21.75
CA ASN A 328 6.19 -21.75 -21.82
C ASN A 328 6.06 -21.11 -20.42
N LYS A 329 5.73 -21.89 -19.39
CA LYS A 329 5.68 -21.41 -18.00
C LYS A 329 7.04 -20.89 -17.51
N TYR A 330 8.13 -21.57 -17.84
CA TYR A 330 9.48 -21.10 -17.49
C TYR A 330 9.81 -19.79 -18.20
N TYR A 331 9.55 -19.70 -19.51
CA TYR A 331 9.74 -18.46 -20.27
C TYR A 331 8.94 -17.30 -19.68
N SER A 332 7.65 -17.51 -19.38
CA SER A 332 6.81 -16.49 -18.74
C SER A 332 7.38 -16.02 -17.41
N GLN A 333 7.77 -16.94 -16.52
CA GLN A 333 8.35 -16.58 -15.23
C GLN A 333 9.67 -15.82 -15.36
N SER A 334 10.51 -16.17 -16.33
CA SER A 334 11.73 -15.41 -16.62
C SER A 334 11.43 -14.00 -17.16
N LEU A 335 10.44 -13.85 -18.05
CA LEU A 335 10.04 -12.56 -18.61
C LEU A 335 9.39 -11.64 -17.57
N LEU A 336 8.59 -12.17 -16.63
CA LEU A 336 8.02 -11.40 -15.52
C LEU A 336 9.10 -10.87 -14.58
N VAL A 337 10.08 -11.70 -14.23
CA VAL A 337 11.24 -11.30 -13.41
C VAL A 337 12.08 -10.23 -14.11
N ILE A 338 12.25 -10.31 -15.45
CA ILE A 338 12.88 -9.23 -16.24
C ILE A 338 12.06 -7.94 -16.14
N LEU A 339 10.74 -8.02 -16.34
CA LEU A 339 9.86 -6.86 -16.36
C LEU A 339 9.80 -6.16 -15.01
N ASN A 340 9.66 -6.89 -13.90
CA ASN A 340 9.68 -6.30 -12.55
C ASN A 340 10.98 -5.54 -12.26
N MET A 341 12.13 -6.08 -12.68
CA MET A 341 13.41 -5.38 -12.50
C MET A 341 13.53 -4.16 -13.41
N ALA A 342 13.10 -4.28 -14.68
CA ALA A 342 13.09 -3.14 -15.61
C ALA A 342 12.16 -2.01 -15.14
N ILE A 343 11.03 -2.35 -14.53
CA ILE A 343 10.12 -1.42 -13.86
C ILE A 343 10.81 -0.73 -12.68
N LYS A 344 11.46 -1.50 -11.80
CA LYS A 344 12.21 -0.97 -10.64
C LYS A 344 13.31 0.02 -11.05
N LEU A 345 13.99 -0.26 -12.17
CA LEU A 345 15.01 0.58 -12.81
C LEU A 345 14.44 1.74 -13.66
N ASN A 346 13.12 1.90 -13.74
CA ASN A 346 12.43 2.83 -14.63
C ASN A 346 12.86 2.74 -16.12
N ASN A 347 13.25 1.54 -16.58
CA ASN A 347 13.75 1.31 -17.94
C ASN A 347 12.62 0.91 -18.90
N ILE A 348 12.00 1.90 -19.53
CA ILE A 348 10.94 1.70 -20.53
C ILE A 348 11.41 0.97 -21.79
N GLU A 349 12.69 1.08 -22.18
CA GLU A 349 13.20 0.43 -23.39
C GLU A 349 13.21 -1.10 -23.26
N ILE A 350 13.64 -1.62 -22.11
CA ILE A 350 13.63 -3.06 -21.81
C ILE A 350 12.19 -3.57 -21.75
N ILE A 351 11.26 -2.78 -21.18
CA ILE A 351 9.84 -3.12 -21.13
C ILE A 351 9.25 -3.20 -22.55
N LYS A 352 9.45 -2.18 -23.38
CA LYS A 352 9.08 -2.18 -24.81
C LYS A 352 9.67 -3.38 -25.54
N ARG A 353 10.96 -3.65 -25.36
CA ARG A 353 11.70 -4.79 -25.95
C ARG A 353 11.06 -6.15 -25.62
N VAL A 354 10.44 -6.31 -24.44
CA VAL A 354 9.71 -7.53 -24.08
C VAL A 354 8.27 -7.54 -24.62
N PHE A 355 7.54 -6.43 -24.48
CA PHE A 355 6.11 -6.35 -24.83
C PHE A 355 5.82 -6.32 -26.33
N GLU A 356 6.71 -5.72 -27.13
CA GLU A 356 6.56 -5.54 -28.59
C GLU A 356 7.18 -6.70 -29.40
N ASN A 357 8.14 -7.42 -28.82
CA ASN A 357 8.83 -8.51 -29.52
C ASN A 357 7.89 -9.70 -29.76
N LYS A 358 7.63 -9.98 -31.04
CA LYS A 358 6.73 -11.04 -31.52
C LYS A 358 7.04 -12.44 -30.95
N LEU A 359 8.29 -12.75 -30.62
CA LEU A 359 8.68 -14.06 -30.07
C LEU A 359 8.45 -14.16 -28.56
N LEU A 360 8.53 -13.03 -27.85
CA LEU A 360 8.44 -12.96 -26.38
C LEU A 360 7.01 -12.71 -25.93
N LYS A 361 6.26 -11.87 -26.65
CA LYS A 361 4.86 -11.54 -26.38
C LYS A 361 3.97 -12.78 -26.23
N ASP A 362 4.15 -13.78 -27.10
CA ASP A 362 3.39 -15.04 -27.10
C ASP A 362 3.86 -16.04 -26.01
N LYS A 363 4.91 -15.70 -25.25
CA LYS A 363 5.47 -16.48 -24.14
C LYS A 363 5.23 -15.87 -22.77
N LEU A 364 4.77 -14.62 -22.71
CA LEU A 364 4.46 -13.90 -21.48
C LEU A 364 2.99 -14.11 -21.09
N ASP A 365 2.76 -14.82 -19.99
CA ASP A 365 1.48 -14.79 -19.28
C ASP A 365 1.37 -13.46 -18.53
N ARG A 366 0.58 -12.54 -19.09
CA ARG A 366 0.32 -11.20 -18.54
C ARG A 366 -0.65 -11.20 -17.35
N ARG A 367 -1.10 -12.36 -16.88
CA ARG A 367 -1.96 -12.52 -15.69
C ARG A 367 -1.24 -13.24 -14.53
N ALA A 368 0.03 -13.60 -14.72
CA ALA A 368 0.79 -14.26 -13.69
C ALA A 368 1.41 -13.23 -12.74
N LYS A 369 1.07 -13.36 -11.45
CA LYS A 369 1.71 -12.64 -10.35
C LYS A 369 3.17 -13.08 -10.18
N ASP A 370 3.97 -12.21 -9.59
CA ASP A 370 5.36 -12.50 -9.21
C ASP A 370 5.45 -13.40 -7.95
N GLU A 371 6.65 -13.48 -7.34
CA GLU A 371 6.85 -14.31 -6.13
C GLU A 371 6.23 -13.72 -4.87
N ASP A 372 5.97 -12.41 -4.85
CA ASP A 372 5.45 -11.67 -3.71
C ASP A 372 3.93 -11.45 -3.83
N GLY A 373 3.35 -11.86 -4.97
CA GLY A 373 1.92 -11.85 -5.23
C GLY A 373 1.43 -10.64 -6.04
N ASN A 374 2.34 -9.86 -6.61
CA ASN A 374 2.06 -8.61 -7.31
C ASN A 374 1.96 -8.80 -8.84
N PHE A 375 1.14 -7.99 -9.50
CA PHE A 375 1.13 -7.80 -10.95
C PHE A 375 2.20 -6.81 -11.40
N LEU A 376 2.35 -6.61 -12.72
CA LEU A 376 3.31 -5.65 -13.25
C LEU A 376 2.91 -4.22 -12.89
N VAL A 377 1.61 -3.88 -12.98
CA VAL A 377 1.09 -2.58 -12.54
C VAL A 377 1.34 -2.31 -11.06
N ASP A 378 1.17 -3.30 -10.17
CA ASP A 378 1.40 -3.16 -8.73
C ASP A 378 2.86 -2.77 -8.49
N THR A 379 3.78 -3.49 -9.15
CA THR A 379 5.23 -3.21 -9.08
C THR A 379 5.55 -1.80 -9.57
N ALA A 380 4.97 -1.38 -10.70
CA ALA A 380 5.21 -0.05 -11.27
C ALA A 380 4.65 1.07 -10.38
N PHE A 381 3.50 0.84 -9.77
CA PHE A 381 2.87 1.76 -8.84
C PHE A 381 3.71 1.97 -7.58
N PHE A 382 4.11 0.89 -6.90
CA PHE A 382 4.90 1.00 -5.67
C PHE A 382 6.32 1.53 -5.92
N THR A 383 6.94 1.19 -7.05
CA THR A 383 8.23 1.79 -7.45
C THR A 383 8.13 3.29 -7.71
N TYR A 384 7.02 3.79 -8.29
CA TYR A 384 6.82 5.24 -8.41
C TYR A 384 6.82 5.90 -7.03
N ILE A 385 6.03 5.37 -6.10
CA ILE A 385 5.91 5.90 -4.73
C ILE A 385 7.24 5.87 -3.99
N GLU A 386 7.96 4.76 -4.05
CA GLU A 386 9.28 4.58 -3.42
C GLU A 386 10.28 5.64 -3.92
N ARG A 387 10.38 5.81 -5.25
CA ARG A 387 11.24 6.82 -5.88
C ARG A 387 10.86 8.26 -5.51
N ASN A 388 9.57 8.58 -5.40
CA ASN A 388 9.09 9.91 -5.00
C ASN A 388 9.44 10.23 -3.55
N ASN A 389 9.14 9.32 -2.62
CA ASN A 389 9.33 9.56 -1.20
C ASN A 389 10.83 9.72 -0.83
N GLU A 390 11.72 8.92 -1.42
CA GLU A 390 13.17 9.05 -1.18
C GLU A 390 13.80 10.32 -1.79
N LEU A 391 13.15 10.97 -2.75
CA LEU A 391 13.54 12.30 -3.26
C LEU A 391 13.09 13.41 -2.29
N LEU A 392 11.84 13.34 -1.82
CA LEU A 392 11.28 14.28 -0.83
C LEU A 392 12.07 14.29 0.50
N GLU A 393 12.58 13.14 0.96
CA GLU A 393 13.43 13.06 2.15
C GLU A 393 14.80 13.75 1.99
N ARG A 394 15.26 14.01 0.76
CA ARG A 394 16.58 14.64 0.49
C ARG A 394 16.54 16.16 0.37
N GLU A 395 15.38 16.72 0.03
CA GLU A 395 15.22 18.17 -0.21
C GLU A 395 14.66 18.91 1.01
N MET A 396 14.76 18.30 2.20
CA MET A 396 14.36 18.88 3.49
C MET A 396 15.23 20.08 3.93
N THR A 397 14.99 21.22 3.29
CA THR A 397 15.02 22.53 3.93
C THR A 397 13.59 22.95 4.25
N ASP A 398 13.34 23.51 5.45
CA ASP A 398 12.00 23.66 6.04
C ASP A 398 10.95 24.44 5.20
N ASP A 399 11.37 25.24 4.22
CA ASP A 399 10.47 26.01 3.34
C ASP A 399 9.95 25.22 2.12
N ALA A 400 10.53 24.07 1.77
CA ALA A 400 10.27 23.36 0.51
C ALA A 400 8.91 22.62 0.44
N PHE A 401 8.19 22.48 1.56
CA PHE A 401 6.95 21.69 1.63
C PHE A 401 5.74 22.32 0.89
N LEU A 402 5.90 23.53 0.34
CA LEU A 402 4.85 24.28 -0.34
C LEU A 402 5.10 24.54 -1.83
N GLU A 403 6.32 24.33 -2.35
CA GLU A 403 6.66 24.58 -3.76
C GLU A 403 6.77 23.31 -4.62
N PHE A 404 6.94 22.12 -4.03
CA PHE A 404 6.96 20.83 -4.75
C PHE A 404 5.57 20.27 -5.11
N ASN A 405 4.67 21.15 -5.58
CA ASN A 405 3.37 20.77 -6.16
C ASN A 405 3.43 20.56 -7.69
N THR A 406 4.63 20.43 -8.25
CA THR A 406 4.86 19.97 -9.61
C THR A 406 5.57 18.62 -9.60
N ASP A 407 5.00 17.62 -10.28
CA ASP A 407 5.66 16.35 -10.61
C ASP A 407 6.82 16.55 -11.64
N GLU A 408 7.57 17.66 -11.56
CA GLU A 408 8.71 17.97 -12.43
C GLU A 408 9.97 17.17 -12.03
N GLY A 409 10.01 15.90 -12.46
CA GLY A 409 11.25 15.12 -12.42
C GLY A 409 11.10 13.61 -12.50
N ILE A 410 9.91 13.07 -12.22
CA ILE A 410 9.72 11.62 -12.06
C ILE A 410 8.83 11.07 -13.17
N ASN A 411 9.49 10.38 -14.11
CA ASN A 411 8.90 9.87 -15.33
C ASN A 411 7.82 8.79 -15.04
N THR A 412 6.58 9.06 -15.46
CA THR A 412 5.44 8.13 -15.39
C THR A 412 5.34 7.18 -16.59
N ASP A 413 6.14 7.35 -17.64
CA ASP A 413 6.04 6.61 -18.90
C ASP A 413 6.06 5.09 -18.67
N VAL A 414 6.85 4.59 -17.72
CA VAL A 414 6.90 3.16 -17.38
C VAL A 414 5.57 2.68 -16.82
N PHE A 415 5.00 3.41 -15.86
CA PHE A 415 3.70 3.08 -15.28
C PHE A 415 2.60 3.15 -16.34
N GLU A 416 2.54 4.24 -17.10
CA GLU A 416 1.55 4.43 -18.17
C GLU A 416 1.69 3.37 -19.27
N TYR A 417 2.92 3.01 -19.65
CA TYR A 417 3.17 2.00 -20.68
C TYR A 417 2.74 0.60 -20.20
N ILE A 418 3.07 0.22 -18.96
CA ILE A 418 2.61 -1.05 -18.37
C ILE A 418 1.08 -1.08 -18.33
N LEU A 419 0.44 -0.02 -17.83
CA LEU A 419 -1.01 0.10 -17.71
C LEU A 419 -1.72 -0.02 -19.08
N ASN A 420 -1.19 0.63 -20.12
CA ASN A 420 -1.67 0.51 -21.50
C ASN A 420 -1.58 -0.93 -22.06
N HIS A 421 -0.59 -1.71 -21.62
CA HIS A 421 -0.25 -3.02 -22.21
C HIS A 421 -0.69 -4.23 -21.37
N GLU A 422 -1.03 -4.05 -20.10
CA GLU A 422 -1.50 -5.10 -19.20
C GLU A 422 -2.98 -5.40 -19.43
N THR A 423 -3.23 -6.24 -20.43
CA THR A 423 -4.56 -6.44 -21.07
C THR A 423 -5.68 -6.98 -20.18
N ASN A 424 -5.42 -7.39 -18.95
CA ASN A 424 -6.39 -8.01 -18.03
C ASN A 424 -5.90 -7.93 -16.57
N LEU A 425 -5.75 -6.71 -16.05
CA LEU A 425 -5.87 -6.54 -14.60
C LEU A 425 -7.26 -7.04 -14.17
N LYS A 426 -7.36 -7.69 -13.01
CA LYS A 426 -8.68 -7.79 -12.39
C LYS A 426 -9.13 -6.38 -12.06
N GLU A 427 -10.37 -6.08 -12.40
CA GLU A 427 -11.01 -4.78 -12.16
C GLU A 427 -10.81 -4.26 -10.73
N THR A 428 -10.84 -5.17 -9.73
CA THR A 428 -10.58 -4.90 -8.31
C THR A 428 -9.20 -4.33 -8.00
N ASP A 429 -8.17 -4.75 -8.73
CA ASP A 429 -6.78 -4.55 -8.34
C ASP A 429 -6.26 -3.21 -8.90
N ALA A 430 -6.60 -2.91 -10.15
CA ALA A 430 -6.34 -1.60 -10.78
C ALA A 430 -7.06 -0.45 -10.04
N TYR A 431 -8.31 -0.69 -9.62
CA TYR A 431 -9.09 0.26 -8.84
C TYR A 431 -8.41 0.56 -7.50
N SER A 432 -7.98 -0.47 -6.76
CA SER A 432 -7.31 -0.32 -5.46
C SER A 432 -6.06 0.58 -5.53
N LEU A 433 -5.24 0.43 -6.58
CA LEU A 433 -4.09 1.32 -6.82
C LEU A 433 -4.51 2.75 -7.15
N PHE A 434 -5.55 2.94 -7.97
CA PHE A 434 -6.08 4.26 -8.27
C PHE A 434 -6.59 4.99 -7.02
N LEU A 435 -7.28 4.28 -6.11
CA LEU A 435 -7.70 4.85 -4.82
C LEU A 435 -6.49 5.29 -3.98
N LEU A 436 -5.48 4.43 -3.91
CA LEU A 436 -4.25 4.68 -3.15
C LEU A 436 -3.47 5.88 -3.73
N ALA A 437 -3.48 6.09 -5.05
CA ALA A 437 -2.89 7.28 -5.66
C ALA A 437 -3.60 8.55 -5.20
N LEU A 438 -4.94 8.55 -5.16
CA LEU A 438 -5.74 9.70 -4.76
C LEU A 438 -5.65 10.01 -3.27
N GLU A 439 -5.73 8.99 -2.41
CA GLU A 439 -5.55 9.13 -0.96
C GLU A 439 -4.19 9.77 -0.62
N ARG A 440 -3.16 9.44 -1.42
CA ARG A 440 -1.78 9.92 -1.26
C ARG A 440 -1.42 11.12 -2.13
N LYS A 441 -2.37 11.69 -2.88
CA LYS A 441 -2.18 12.86 -3.75
C LYS A 441 -1.15 12.69 -4.88
N TYR A 442 -0.91 11.46 -5.35
CA TYR A 442 0.00 11.19 -6.48
C TYR A 442 -0.69 11.44 -7.83
N TYR A 443 -0.97 12.72 -8.12
CA TYR A 443 -1.83 13.15 -9.24
C TYR A 443 -1.34 12.71 -10.63
N CYS A 444 -0.02 12.66 -10.86
CA CYS A 444 0.53 12.08 -12.10
C CYS A 444 0.10 10.62 -12.35
N LEU A 445 0.03 9.77 -11.32
CA LEU A 445 -0.48 8.40 -11.47
C LEU A 445 -1.99 8.38 -11.76
N VAL A 446 -2.76 9.27 -11.13
CA VAL A 446 -4.21 9.45 -11.37
C VAL A 446 -4.46 9.79 -12.83
N LYS A 447 -3.67 10.72 -13.40
CA LYS A 447 -3.74 11.08 -14.83
C LYS A 447 -3.50 9.86 -15.74
N CYS A 448 -2.48 9.05 -15.46
CA CYS A 448 -2.21 7.83 -16.24
C CYS A 448 -3.37 6.82 -16.20
N PHE A 449 -4.06 6.67 -15.07
CA PHE A 449 -5.26 5.83 -14.94
C PHE A 449 -6.45 6.39 -15.74
N LEU A 450 -6.75 7.67 -15.61
CA LEU A 450 -7.86 8.31 -16.33
C LEU A 450 -7.67 8.21 -17.85
N SER A 451 -6.44 8.34 -18.34
CA SER A 451 -6.08 8.21 -19.77
C SER A 451 -6.37 6.83 -20.38
N GLN A 452 -6.85 5.83 -19.64
CA GLN A 452 -7.13 4.47 -20.13
C GLN A 452 -8.60 4.25 -20.54
N PRO A 453 -8.94 4.14 -21.85
CA PRO A 453 -10.34 3.97 -22.28
C PRO A 453 -11.00 2.64 -21.88
N ARG A 454 -10.23 1.69 -21.33
CA ARG A 454 -10.72 0.40 -20.82
C ARG A 454 -11.01 0.39 -19.32
N PHE A 455 -10.18 1.08 -18.54
CA PHE A 455 -10.41 1.32 -17.11
C PHE A 455 -11.79 1.96 -16.91
N LEU A 456 -12.11 2.89 -17.80
CA LEU A 456 -13.37 3.62 -17.89
C LEU A 456 -14.59 2.82 -18.41
N LYS A 457 -14.44 1.56 -18.89
CA LYS A 457 -15.51 0.84 -19.63
C LYS A 457 -15.95 -0.51 -19.09
N ASN A 458 -15.13 -1.17 -18.29
CA ASN A 458 -15.34 -2.59 -17.98
C ASN A 458 -15.96 -2.86 -16.59
N TYR A 459 -16.09 -1.85 -15.74
CA TYR A 459 -16.35 -2.05 -14.32
C TYR A 459 -17.85 -2.05 -13.98
N HIS A 460 -18.30 -2.99 -13.14
CA HIS A 460 -19.60 -2.92 -12.46
C HIS A 460 -19.35 -2.92 -10.94
N PHE A 461 -19.95 -1.99 -10.21
CA PHE A 461 -19.76 -1.86 -8.76
C PHE A 461 -20.53 -2.96 -8.02
N ASP A 462 -19.82 -4.02 -7.61
CA ASP A 462 -20.32 -4.99 -6.65
C ASP A 462 -19.60 -4.86 -5.30
N ARG A 463 -20.32 -5.25 -4.25
CA ARG A 463 -20.12 -4.92 -2.84
C ARG A 463 -18.84 -5.57 -2.28
N SER A 464 -18.04 -4.82 -1.50
CA SER A 464 -17.40 -5.29 -0.23
C SER A 464 -16.16 -4.52 0.28
N VAL A 465 -15.72 -3.40 -0.33
CA VAL A 465 -14.67 -2.55 0.29
C VAL A 465 -15.14 -1.10 0.37
N GLY A 466 -15.36 -0.61 1.58
CA GLY A 466 -15.75 0.78 1.82
C GLY A 466 -14.56 1.75 1.89
N SER A 467 -14.89 3.04 1.80
CA SER A 467 -14.16 4.24 2.22
C SER A 467 -13.36 5.09 1.20
N PHE A 468 -13.04 4.65 -0.02
CA PHE A 468 -12.52 5.55 -1.05
C PHE A 468 -13.16 5.30 -2.43
N ASP A 469 -13.35 6.39 -3.19
CA ASP A 469 -14.25 6.45 -4.32
C ASP A 469 -13.82 7.53 -5.35
N PRO A 470 -13.58 7.17 -6.64
CA PRO A 470 -13.16 8.10 -7.70
C PRO A 470 -14.09 9.29 -7.92
N ARG A 471 -15.32 9.24 -7.42
CA ARG A 471 -16.42 10.07 -7.89
C ARG A 471 -16.38 11.51 -7.43
N LYS A 472 -15.53 11.78 -6.45
CA LYS A 472 -15.26 13.17 -6.09
C LYS A 472 -14.14 13.74 -6.93
N ALA A 473 -13.24 12.93 -7.52
CA ALA A 473 -12.05 13.29 -8.33
C ALA A 473 -12.26 14.35 -9.43
N ILE A 474 -13.51 14.69 -9.74
CA ILE A 474 -13.94 15.51 -10.85
C ILE A 474 -15.07 16.42 -10.38
N PRO A 475 -15.16 17.70 -10.86
CA PRO A 475 -16.31 18.55 -10.62
C PRO A 475 -17.62 17.77 -10.78
N PHE A 476 -18.43 17.78 -9.72
CA PHE A 476 -19.51 16.82 -9.45
C PHE A 476 -20.43 16.53 -10.66
N SER A 477 -20.68 17.56 -11.48
CA SER A 477 -21.51 17.53 -12.70
C SER A 477 -20.88 16.83 -13.92
N LEU A 478 -19.56 16.88 -14.09
CA LEU A 478 -18.83 16.17 -15.15
C LEU A 478 -18.67 14.70 -14.79
N PHE A 479 -18.56 14.42 -13.50
CA PHE A 479 -18.38 13.09 -12.97
C PHE A 479 -19.61 12.18 -13.20
N PHE A 480 -20.82 12.66 -12.86
CA PHE A 480 -22.06 11.91 -13.11
C PHE A 480 -22.28 11.59 -14.59
N LYS A 481 -22.09 12.56 -15.50
CA LYS A 481 -22.20 12.33 -16.97
C LYS A 481 -21.24 11.26 -17.50
N PHE A 482 -20.12 11.06 -16.83
CA PHE A 482 -19.18 10.00 -17.17
C PHE A 482 -19.66 8.63 -16.63
N MET A 483 -20.12 8.55 -15.39
CA MET A 483 -20.64 7.30 -14.79
C MET A 483 -21.97 6.83 -15.35
N GLU A 484 -22.88 7.75 -15.68
CA GLU A 484 -24.17 7.43 -16.29
C GLU A 484 -23.97 6.82 -17.69
N ARG A 485 -22.98 7.32 -18.44
CA ARG A 485 -22.51 6.71 -19.71
C ARG A 485 -21.80 5.36 -19.52
N ALA A 486 -21.41 5.00 -18.30
CA ALA A 486 -20.75 3.74 -17.94
C ALA A 486 -21.62 2.76 -17.11
N GLN A 487 -22.80 3.18 -16.65
CA GLN A 487 -23.81 2.42 -15.88
C GLN A 487 -23.37 1.93 -14.48
N ILE A 488 -23.13 2.86 -13.54
CA ILE A 488 -22.52 2.57 -12.23
C ILE A 488 -23.10 3.44 -11.08
N ASP A 489 -23.29 2.84 -9.88
CA ASP A 489 -24.00 3.41 -8.71
C ASP A 489 -23.11 3.64 -7.43
N TYR A 490 -23.61 4.42 -6.45
CA TYR A 490 -22.89 5.61 -5.94
C TYR A 490 -22.62 5.71 -4.39
N LYS A 491 -23.44 6.42 -3.60
CA LYS A 491 -23.29 7.01 -2.22
C LYS A 491 -22.12 6.63 -1.25
N GLY A 492 -21.52 7.69 -0.65
CA GLY A 492 -21.09 7.74 0.77
C GLY A 492 -19.58 7.65 1.15
N SER A 493 -18.89 8.78 1.42
CA SER A 493 -17.60 8.87 2.19
C SER A 493 -17.20 10.34 2.50
N VAL A 494 -16.46 10.60 3.59
CA VAL A 494 -16.05 11.95 4.06
C VAL A 494 -14.68 12.39 3.51
N THR A 495 -13.68 11.51 3.53
CA THR A 495 -12.25 11.81 3.22
C THR A 495 -12.04 12.48 1.87
N ILE A 496 -12.96 12.24 0.94
CA ILE A 496 -12.84 12.62 -0.46
C ILE A 496 -13.38 14.04 -0.74
N SER A 497 -13.98 14.74 0.24
CA SER A 497 -14.26 16.17 0.08
C SER A 497 -13.01 17.03 0.23
N GLU A 498 -12.03 16.57 1.01
CA GLU A 498 -10.79 17.30 1.29
C GLU A 498 -9.85 17.31 0.08
N THR A 499 -9.71 16.18 -0.62
CA THR A 499 -8.97 16.11 -1.90
C THR A 499 -9.59 16.99 -2.98
N PHE A 500 -10.89 17.31 -2.88
CA PHE A 500 -11.60 18.19 -3.84
C PHE A 500 -11.43 19.67 -3.61
N SER A 501 -10.93 20.02 -2.43
CA SER A 501 -10.53 21.37 -2.10
C SER A 501 -9.04 21.59 -2.34
N ASP A 502 -8.33 20.61 -2.91
CA ASP A 502 -6.92 20.74 -3.30
C ASP A 502 -6.79 21.45 -4.66
N PRO A 503 -6.20 22.66 -4.72
CA PRO A 503 -6.11 23.43 -5.97
C PRO A 503 -5.35 22.70 -7.09
N VAL A 504 -4.31 21.96 -6.73
CA VAL A 504 -3.42 21.26 -7.67
C VAL A 504 -4.20 20.19 -8.43
N PHE A 505 -5.09 19.50 -7.72
CA PHE A 505 -5.87 18.43 -8.31
C PHE A 505 -6.95 18.95 -9.26
N SER A 506 -7.59 20.06 -8.90
CA SER A 506 -8.56 20.74 -9.77
C SER A 506 -7.91 21.16 -11.09
N GLU A 507 -6.74 21.81 -11.02
CA GLU A 507 -6.02 22.29 -12.22
C GLU A 507 -5.57 21.15 -13.14
N MET A 508 -4.96 20.09 -12.57
CA MET A 508 -4.56 18.89 -13.32
C MET A 508 -5.74 18.27 -14.09
N LEU A 509 -6.91 18.27 -13.46
CA LEU A 509 -8.09 17.64 -14.02
C LEU A 509 -8.80 18.50 -15.06
N ASP A 510 -8.97 19.80 -14.80
CA ASP A 510 -9.56 20.73 -15.77
C ASP A 510 -8.79 20.67 -17.10
N GLN A 511 -7.46 20.58 -17.02
CA GLN A 511 -6.60 20.35 -18.19
C GLN A 511 -6.85 18.98 -18.85
N TYR A 512 -6.94 17.90 -18.08
CA TYR A 512 -7.24 16.56 -18.61
C TYR A 512 -8.59 16.49 -19.34
N ILE A 513 -9.62 17.17 -18.83
CA ILE A 513 -10.98 17.21 -19.42
C ILE A 513 -10.97 18.00 -20.74
N SER A 514 -10.30 19.16 -20.75
CA SER A 514 -10.06 19.98 -21.95
C SER A 514 -9.41 19.16 -23.08
N ASP A 515 -8.39 18.37 -22.74
CA ASP A 515 -7.59 17.64 -23.74
C ASP A 515 -8.30 16.41 -24.33
N ASN A 516 -9.26 15.78 -23.62
CA ASN A 516 -9.70 14.40 -23.94
C ASN A 516 -11.21 14.20 -24.21
N ILE A 517 -12.13 15.11 -23.82
CA ILE A 517 -13.59 14.80 -23.79
C ILE A 517 -14.42 15.44 -24.95
N ALA A 518 -13.79 16.32 -25.74
CA ALA A 518 -14.19 16.81 -27.08
C ALA A 518 -15.09 18.06 -27.24
N LYS A 519 -14.77 18.83 -28.31
CA LYS A 519 -15.50 19.94 -28.96
C LYS A 519 -16.12 21.00 -28.02
N ASN A 520 -15.31 22.02 -27.74
CA ASN A 520 -15.47 23.02 -26.68
C ASN A 520 -16.72 23.94 -26.70
N ASP A 521 -17.49 24.02 -27.78
CA ASP A 521 -18.51 25.06 -27.93
C ASP A 521 -19.71 24.90 -26.98
N ASP A 522 -20.20 23.67 -26.77
CA ASP A 522 -21.40 23.42 -25.97
C ASP A 522 -21.11 23.46 -24.46
N ILE A 523 -19.95 22.95 -24.03
CA ILE A 523 -19.55 22.93 -22.60
C ILE A 523 -19.25 24.35 -22.12
N ASN A 524 -18.51 25.14 -22.91
CA ASN A 524 -18.25 26.53 -22.55
C ASN A 524 -19.54 27.36 -22.52
N ARG A 525 -20.46 27.17 -23.47
CA ARG A 525 -21.77 27.87 -23.44
C ARG A 525 -22.68 27.40 -22.31
N TYR A 526 -22.65 26.13 -21.90
CA TYR A 526 -23.37 25.67 -20.71
C TYR A 526 -22.79 26.30 -19.43
N SER A 527 -21.47 26.32 -19.30
CA SER A 527 -20.77 27.01 -18.21
C SER A 527 -21.03 28.52 -18.20
N GLU A 528 -21.08 29.17 -19.37
CA GLU A 528 -21.49 30.56 -19.51
C GLU A 528 -22.96 30.80 -19.13
N ILE A 529 -23.90 29.93 -19.50
CA ILE A 529 -25.30 30.03 -19.06
C ILE A 529 -25.36 29.92 -17.54
N LEU A 530 -24.68 28.94 -16.93
CA LEU A 530 -24.62 28.80 -15.47
C LEU A 530 -23.98 30.03 -14.81
N TYR A 531 -22.91 30.56 -15.39
CA TYR A 531 -22.22 31.78 -14.93
C TYR A 531 -23.13 33.00 -15.01
N TYR A 532 -23.68 33.33 -16.19
CA TYR A 532 -24.60 34.45 -16.38
C TYR A 532 -25.87 34.30 -15.53
N THR A 533 -26.31 33.07 -15.26
CA THR A 533 -27.42 32.81 -14.32
C THR A 533 -27.02 33.12 -12.87
N VAL A 534 -25.82 32.74 -12.42
CA VAL A 534 -25.30 33.15 -11.10
C VAL A 534 -25.26 34.69 -10.99
N TYR A 535 -24.84 35.38 -12.04
CA TYR A 535 -24.76 36.85 -12.11
C TYR A 535 -26.05 37.58 -12.54
N ASP A 536 -27.17 36.87 -12.73
CA ASP A 536 -28.49 37.43 -13.08
C ASP A 536 -28.60 38.13 -14.46
N ASP A 537 -27.68 37.82 -15.39
CA ASP A 537 -27.60 38.44 -16.72
C ASP A 537 -28.54 37.73 -17.72
N LEU A 538 -29.84 38.01 -17.58
CA LEU A 538 -30.92 37.38 -18.35
C LEU A 538 -30.75 37.50 -19.87
N GLU A 539 -30.22 38.62 -20.39
CA GLU A 539 -30.07 38.82 -21.84
C GLU A 539 -28.97 37.93 -22.43
N LYS A 540 -27.86 37.71 -21.71
CA LYS A 540 -26.84 36.74 -22.15
C LYS A 540 -27.31 35.29 -22.00
N VAL A 541 -28.08 34.98 -20.96
CA VAL A 541 -28.73 33.67 -20.82
C VAL A 541 -29.64 33.39 -22.02
N LYS A 542 -30.51 34.32 -22.40
CA LYS A 542 -31.34 34.21 -23.63
C LYS A 542 -30.49 34.02 -24.89
N SER A 543 -29.46 34.86 -25.08
CA SER A 543 -28.61 34.83 -26.28
C SER A 543 -27.86 33.52 -26.44
N ASN A 544 -27.39 32.91 -25.34
CA ASN A 544 -26.72 31.60 -25.39
C ASN A 544 -27.72 30.45 -25.55
N ILE A 545 -28.91 30.54 -24.95
CA ILE A 545 -29.97 29.52 -25.09
C ILE A 545 -30.53 29.45 -26.52
N GLN A 546 -30.72 30.59 -27.19
CA GLN A 546 -31.24 30.64 -28.56
C GLN A 546 -30.37 29.88 -29.57
N TYR A 547 -29.08 29.67 -29.26
CA TYR A 547 -28.17 28.84 -30.05
C TYR A 547 -28.42 27.32 -29.86
N PHE A 548 -28.93 26.91 -28.70
CA PHE A 548 -29.22 25.50 -28.39
C PHE A 548 -30.55 25.00 -28.98
N GLU A 549 -31.47 25.88 -29.37
CA GLU A 549 -32.76 25.48 -29.99
C GLU A 549 -32.59 24.69 -31.29
N GLU A 550 -31.44 24.82 -31.99
CA GLU A 550 -31.13 24.06 -33.22
C GLU A 550 -30.62 22.62 -32.95
N ASN A 551 -30.22 22.28 -31.72
CA ASN A 551 -29.68 20.96 -31.35
C ASN A 551 -30.27 20.50 -30.01
N HIS A 552 -31.26 19.60 -30.06
CA HIS A 552 -32.03 19.09 -28.90
C HIS A 552 -31.16 18.65 -27.69
N ILE A 553 -30.86 19.58 -26.79
CA ILE A 553 -30.14 19.36 -25.53
C ILE A 553 -31.06 19.82 -24.39
N ASN A 554 -31.40 18.90 -23.50
CA ASN A 554 -32.24 19.20 -22.34
C ASN A 554 -31.47 20.06 -21.33
N LEU A 555 -31.92 21.29 -21.10
CA LEU A 555 -31.50 22.12 -19.98
C LEU A 555 -32.19 21.59 -18.70
N ASN A 556 -31.45 21.35 -17.63
CA ASN A 556 -32.03 20.78 -16.40
C ASN A 556 -32.52 21.89 -15.45
N MET A 557 -33.80 21.88 -15.08
CA MET A 557 -34.40 22.84 -14.12
C MET A 557 -33.78 22.76 -12.71
N LEU A 558 -33.22 21.61 -12.32
CA LEU A 558 -32.61 21.40 -11.00
C LEU A 558 -31.44 22.36 -10.70
N ASP A 559 -30.65 22.73 -11.71
CA ASP A 559 -29.49 23.63 -11.59
C ASP A 559 -29.85 25.06 -11.14
N TYR A 560 -31.14 25.43 -11.23
CA TYR A 560 -31.66 26.78 -11.03
C TYR A 560 -32.46 26.94 -9.73
N ILE A 561 -33.10 25.86 -9.24
CA ILE A 561 -33.89 25.82 -8.00
C ILE A 561 -33.08 26.31 -6.79
N ASN A 562 -31.83 25.88 -6.68
CA ASN A 562 -30.93 26.27 -5.59
C ASN A 562 -30.48 27.75 -5.65
N LYS A 563 -30.63 28.45 -6.77
CA LYS A 563 -30.06 29.80 -7.02
C LYS A 563 -31.05 30.98 -6.98
N ASP A 564 -32.35 30.71 -6.80
CA ASP A 564 -33.44 31.71 -6.71
C ASP A 564 -33.71 32.50 -8.00
N LYS A 565 -33.57 31.83 -9.16
CA LYS A 565 -33.54 32.49 -10.47
C LYS A 565 -34.89 32.43 -11.19
N ILE A 566 -35.93 32.94 -10.52
CA ILE A 566 -37.34 32.85 -10.96
C ILE A 566 -37.56 33.38 -12.39
N GLU A 567 -36.97 34.51 -12.78
CA GLU A 567 -37.14 35.05 -14.14
C GLU A 567 -36.45 34.20 -15.21
N ILE A 568 -35.36 33.51 -14.88
CA ILE A 568 -34.69 32.57 -15.78
C ILE A 568 -35.50 31.27 -15.88
N MET A 569 -36.01 30.74 -14.76
CA MET A 569 -36.94 29.61 -14.73
C MET A 569 -38.19 29.86 -15.57
N LYS A 570 -38.81 31.05 -15.47
CA LYS A 570 -39.94 31.45 -16.34
C LYS A 570 -39.58 31.38 -17.82
N TYR A 571 -38.37 31.82 -18.19
CA TYR A 571 -37.89 31.76 -19.56
C TYR A 571 -37.64 30.31 -20.02
N LEU A 572 -37.02 29.47 -19.19
CA LEU A 572 -36.81 28.04 -19.46
C LEU A 572 -38.12 27.28 -19.67
N ILE A 573 -39.14 27.55 -18.85
CA ILE A 573 -40.49 27.01 -19.04
C ILE A 573 -41.10 27.53 -20.35
N GLY A 574 -40.90 28.82 -20.67
CA GLY A 574 -41.41 29.46 -21.89
C GLY A 574 -40.83 28.91 -23.21
N ILE A 575 -39.61 28.38 -23.20
CA ILE A 575 -39.00 27.67 -24.34
C ILE A 575 -39.29 26.15 -24.35
N GLY A 576 -40.07 25.65 -23.38
CA GLY A 576 -40.51 24.26 -23.33
C GLY A 576 -39.57 23.28 -22.61
N VAL A 577 -38.72 23.75 -21.70
CA VAL A 577 -37.98 22.86 -20.79
C VAL A 577 -38.98 22.12 -19.89
N ASP A 578 -38.78 20.81 -19.74
CA ASP A 578 -39.64 19.98 -18.89
C ASP A 578 -39.43 20.30 -17.41
N ILE A 579 -40.43 20.95 -16.81
CA ILE A 579 -40.48 21.28 -15.38
C ILE A 579 -40.55 20.02 -14.49
N ASN A 580 -41.04 18.90 -15.03
CA ASN A 580 -41.20 17.61 -14.36
C ASN A 580 -40.01 16.68 -14.57
N HIS A 581 -38.95 17.15 -15.23
CA HIS A 581 -37.73 16.38 -15.35
C HIS A 581 -37.18 16.03 -13.96
N SER A 582 -36.91 14.74 -13.78
CA SER A 582 -36.37 14.17 -12.55
C SER A 582 -35.10 13.39 -12.86
N VAL A 583 -34.16 13.38 -11.91
CA VAL A 583 -33.02 12.45 -11.95
C VAL A 583 -33.19 11.47 -10.80
N ASN A 584 -33.03 10.17 -11.08
CA ASN A 584 -33.14 9.12 -10.06
C ASN A 584 -31.72 8.83 -9.53
N GLU A 585 -31.32 9.50 -8.46
CA GLU A 585 -29.97 9.43 -7.89
C GLU A 585 -30.00 8.65 -6.57
N ASP A 586 -29.29 7.52 -6.51
CA ASP A 586 -29.09 6.75 -5.27
C ASP A 586 -30.40 6.38 -4.51
N ASP A 587 -31.38 5.77 -5.21
CA ASP A 587 -32.73 5.47 -4.71
C ASP A 587 -33.54 6.70 -4.20
N LEU A 588 -33.07 7.93 -4.45
CA LEU A 588 -33.75 9.18 -4.13
C LEU A 588 -34.07 9.95 -5.42
N LEU A 589 -35.36 10.10 -5.69
CA LEU A 589 -35.83 10.76 -6.89
C LEU A 589 -35.79 12.28 -6.75
N ASN A 590 -34.80 12.91 -7.38
CA ASN A 590 -34.62 14.35 -7.41
C ASN A 590 -35.48 14.99 -8.51
N SER A 591 -36.72 15.37 -8.17
CA SER A 591 -37.60 16.20 -8.99
C SER A 591 -37.50 17.68 -8.65
N SER A 592 -37.95 18.56 -9.55
CA SER A 592 -38.01 20.02 -9.33
C SER A 592 -38.73 20.41 -8.02
N LEU A 593 -39.77 19.68 -7.62
CA LEU A 593 -40.47 19.94 -6.36
C LEU A 593 -39.73 19.36 -5.15
N LYS A 594 -39.19 18.15 -5.24
CA LYS A 594 -38.43 17.51 -4.15
C LYS A 594 -37.24 18.39 -3.71
N CYS A 595 -36.43 18.83 -4.66
CA CYS A 595 -35.30 19.74 -4.38
C CYS A 595 -35.76 21.10 -3.83
N ALA A 596 -36.98 21.55 -4.14
CA ALA A 596 -37.53 22.79 -3.58
C ALA A 596 -38.02 22.63 -2.12
N VAL A 597 -38.48 21.45 -1.70
CA VAL A 597 -38.87 21.15 -0.31
C VAL A 597 -37.65 21.14 0.62
N GLU A 598 -36.56 20.53 0.16
CA GLU A 598 -35.31 20.35 0.92
C GLU A 598 -34.49 21.63 1.11
N LEU A 599 -34.91 22.76 0.51
CA LEU A 599 -34.28 24.06 0.73
C LEU A 599 -34.31 24.44 2.22
N LYS A 600 -33.16 24.94 2.70
CA LYS A 600 -32.97 25.41 4.09
C LYS A 600 -33.81 26.65 4.40
N ASP A 601 -34.04 27.50 3.39
CA ASP A 601 -34.91 28.67 3.50
C ASP A 601 -36.36 28.23 3.24
N LYS A 602 -37.14 28.11 4.33
CA LYS A 602 -38.51 27.61 4.26
C LYS A 602 -39.50 28.62 3.67
N GLU A 603 -39.27 29.94 3.81
CA GLU A 603 -40.14 30.94 3.16
C GLU A 603 -39.94 30.91 1.64
N ARG A 604 -38.68 30.87 1.20
CA ARG A 604 -38.35 30.72 -0.23
C ARG A 604 -38.79 29.36 -0.80
N SER A 605 -38.62 28.27 -0.05
CA SER A 605 -39.13 26.93 -0.41
C SER A 605 -40.61 26.98 -0.78
N ILE A 606 -41.45 27.57 0.09
CA ILE A 606 -42.90 27.70 -0.14
C ILE A 606 -43.21 28.54 -1.38
N LEU A 607 -42.52 29.68 -1.57
CA LEU A 607 -42.72 30.54 -2.75
C LEU A 607 -42.32 29.83 -4.05
N LEU A 608 -41.22 29.07 -4.03
CA LEU A 608 -40.73 28.32 -5.16
C LEU A 608 -41.63 27.15 -5.53
N ILE A 609 -42.10 26.38 -4.53
CA ILE A 609 -43.05 25.27 -4.74
C ILE A 609 -44.37 25.78 -5.32
N LYS A 610 -44.88 26.92 -4.81
CA LYS A 610 -46.05 27.61 -5.37
C LYS A 610 -45.85 27.96 -6.84
N PHE A 611 -44.73 28.62 -7.15
CA PHE A 611 -44.37 28.99 -8.52
C PHE A 611 -44.29 27.76 -9.44
N LEU A 612 -43.60 26.69 -9.02
CA LEU A 612 -43.43 25.48 -9.83
C LEU A 612 -44.78 24.80 -10.11
N ILE A 613 -45.64 24.61 -9.10
CA ILE A 613 -46.98 24.02 -9.27
C ILE A 613 -47.87 24.89 -10.17
N GLU A 614 -47.82 26.21 -10.02
CA GLU A 614 -48.56 27.15 -10.89
C GLU A 614 -48.11 27.11 -12.36
N HIS A 615 -46.90 26.63 -12.65
CA HIS A 615 -46.35 26.46 -14.00
C HIS A 615 -46.36 25.00 -14.49
N GLY A 616 -47.12 24.12 -13.84
CA GLY A 616 -47.36 22.74 -14.31
C GLY A 616 -46.41 21.68 -13.73
N ALA A 617 -45.72 21.98 -12.63
CA ALA A 617 -45.02 20.94 -11.88
C ALA A 617 -46.03 19.95 -11.27
N SER A 618 -45.85 18.68 -11.58
CA SER A 618 -46.57 17.53 -11.06
C SER A 618 -46.30 17.38 -9.57
N ILE A 619 -47.37 17.30 -8.78
CA ILE A 619 -47.30 16.92 -7.37
C ILE A 619 -47.06 15.40 -7.23
N GLU A 620 -47.33 14.63 -8.29
CA GLU A 620 -46.92 13.24 -8.43
C GLU A 620 -45.41 13.16 -8.67
N ASP A 621 -44.72 12.28 -7.94
CA ASP A 621 -43.38 11.79 -8.26
C ASP A 621 -43.37 11.03 -9.61
N THR A 622 -42.20 10.58 -10.08
CA THR A 622 -42.13 9.89 -11.39
C THR A 622 -42.49 8.41 -11.36
N PHE A 623 -42.85 7.87 -10.20
CA PHE A 623 -43.54 6.59 -10.07
C PHE A 623 -45.07 6.78 -10.07
N GLY A 624 -45.56 8.03 -10.04
CA GLY A 624 -46.96 8.41 -10.00
C GLY A 624 -47.50 8.64 -8.58
N ASN A 625 -46.63 8.67 -7.58
CA ASN A 625 -47.00 8.84 -6.17
C ASN A 625 -47.17 10.33 -5.85
N LYS A 626 -48.36 10.75 -5.43
CA LYS A 626 -48.62 12.09 -4.86
C LYS A 626 -48.14 12.22 -3.42
N GLU A 627 -47.77 11.09 -2.84
CA GLU A 627 -47.65 10.85 -1.41
C GLU A 627 -46.38 11.46 -0.83
N THR A 628 -45.24 11.23 -1.50
CA THR A 628 -43.90 11.52 -1.00
C THR A 628 -43.71 13.00 -0.65
N LEU A 629 -44.19 13.92 -1.52
CA LEU A 629 -44.06 15.37 -1.29
C LEU A 629 -44.81 15.83 -0.03
N MET A 630 -45.95 15.19 0.29
CA MET A 630 -46.72 15.49 1.48
C MET A 630 -46.06 14.92 2.73
N ILE A 631 -45.62 13.65 2.71
CA ILE A 631 -44.89 13.04 3.84
C ILE A 631 -43.61 13.81 4.14
N ASP A 632 -42.79 14.13 3.13
CA ASP A 632 -41.58 14.97 3.26
C ASP A 632 -41.89 16.29 4.00
N SER A 633 -42.93 17.01 3.57
CA SER A 633 -43.30 18.30 4.17
C SER A 633 -43.77 18.19 5.63
N ILE A 634 -44.25 17.01 6.04
CA ILE A 634 -44.67 16.71 7.42
C ILE A 634 -43.45 16.35 8.28
N LEU A 635 -42.53 15.53 7.76
CA LEU A 635 -41.25 15.20 8.41
C LEU A 635 -40.42 16.46 8.67
N ASP A 636 -40.38 17.38 7.70
CA ASP A 636 -39.74 18.70 7.82
C ASP A 636 -40.52 19.71 8.69
N SER A 637 -41.65 19.31 9.28
CA SER A 637 -42.55 20.16 10.11
C SER A 637 -43.05 21.44 9.41
N ASN A 638 -43.10 21.46 8.08
CA ASN A 638 -43.39 22.66 7.28
C ASN A 638 -44.91 22.91 7.17
N PHE A 639 -45.55 23.30 8.29
CA PHE A 639 -47.00 23.52 8.37
C PHE A 639 -47.59 24.40 7.24
N PRO A 640 -46.99 25.55 6.84
CA PRO A 640 -47.55 26.36 5.75
C PRO A 640 -47.51 25.67 4.37
N LEU A 641 -46.55 24.78 4.14
CA LEU A 641 -46.48 23.95 2.93
C LEU A 641 -47.53 22.83 2.99
N VAL A 642 -47.63 22.12 4.12
CA VAL A 642 -48.66 21.08 4.34
C VAL A 642 -50.07 21.65 4.11
N GLN A 643 -50.36 22.82 4.68
CA GLN A 643 -51.62 23.54 4.44
C GLN A 643 -51.85 23.84 2.96
N TYR A 644 -50.83 24.30 2.23
CA TYR A 644 -50.95 24.59 0.80
C TYR A 644 -51.18 23.35 -0.06
N LEU A 645 -50.53 22.22 0.27
CA LEU A 645 -50.67 20.94 -0.45
C LEU A 645 -52.03 20.29 -0.19
N ILE A 646 -52.51 20.28 1.06
CA ILE A 646 -53.83 19.76 1.45
C ILE A 646 -54.99 20.43 0.72
N ASP A 647 -54.81 21.68 0.26
CA ASP A 647 -55.81 22.42 -0.50
C ASP A 647 -55.67 22.24 -2.03
N LYS A 648 -54.88 21.27 -2.51
CA LYS A 648 -54.75 20.88 -3.93
C LYS A 648 -55.58 19.64 -4.29
N GLU A 649 -56.02 19.59 -5.54
CA GLU A 649 -56.78 18.46 -6.06
C GLU A 649 -55.91 17.19 -6.14
N GLY A 650 -56.44 16.08 -5.60
CA GLY A 650 -55.83 14.75 -5.72
C GLY A 650 -54.94 14.30 -4.55
N ILE A 651 -54.74 15.12 -3.53
CA ILE A 651 -54.07 14.71 -2.28
C ILE A 651 -55.05 13.93 -1.38
N ASP A 652 -54.69 12.71 -1.00
CA ASP A 652 -55.44 11.91 -0.01
C ASP A 652 -54.77 11.99 1.38
N VAL A 653 -55.46 12.53 2.37
CA VAL A 653 -54.95 12.63 3.75
C VAL A 653 -54.81 11.27 4.46
N ASN A 654 -55.30 10.18 3.84
CA ASN A 654 -55.26 8.80 4.34
C ASN A 654 -54.32 7.88 3.55
N LEU A 655 -53.51 8.43 2.66
CA LEU A 655 -52.49 7.70 1.90
C LEU A 655 -51.56 6.86 2.79
N THR A 656 -50.96 5.80 2.23
CA THR A 656 -50.01 4.93 2.93
C THR A 656 -48.74 4.69 2.10
N GLU A 657 -47.60 5.15 2.59
CA GLU A 657 -46.26 5.02 1.97
C GLU A 657 -45.28 4.47 3.01
N GLU A 658 -44.53 3.40 2.69
CA GLU A 658 -43.63 2.70 3.63
C GLU A 658 -44.22 2.43 5.03
N ASP A 659 -45.49 2.00 5.09
CA ASP A 659 -46.27 1.76 6.32
C ASP A 659 -46.66 3.04 7.14
N TYR A 660 -46.38 4.25 6.63
CA TYR A 660 -46.79 5.53 7.21
C TYR A 660 -48.01 6.15 6.52
N THR A 661 -48.89 6.75 7.31
CA THR A 661 -49.88 7.76 6.86
C THR A 661 -49.38 9.17 7.18
N PRO A 662 -49.91 10.23 6.54
CA PRO A 662 -49.62 11.62 6.91
C PRO A 662 -49.86 11.88 8.41
N LEU A 663 -50.90 11.26 8.97
CA LEU A 663 -51.23 11.38 10.39
C LEU A 663 -50.25 10.62 11.29
N SER A 664 -49.76 9.43 10.91
CA SER A 664 -48.73 8.74 11.70
C SER A 664 -47.38 9.44 11.64
N ALA A 665 -46.98 10.00 10.49
CA ALA A 665 -45.78 10.81 10.36
C ALA A 665 -45.88 12.09 11.22
N ALA A 666 -47.02 12.79 11.21
CA ALA A 666 -47.24 13.97 12.05
C ALA A 666 -47.16 13.66 13.55
N ILE A 667 -47.60 12.46 13.95
CA ILE A 667 -47.50 11.95 15.32
C ILE A 667 -46.06 11.61 15.69
N GLU A 668 -45.32 10.91 14.83
CA GLU A 668 -43.91 10.57 15.06
C GLU A 668 -43.04 11.83 15.27
N VAL A 669 -43.22 12.83 14.40
CA VAL A 669 -42.54 14.13 14.48
C VAL A 669 -43.01 14.98 15.68
N GLY A 670 -44.18 14.66 16.26
CA GLY A 670 -44.74 15.38 17.41
C GLY A 670 -45.48 16.67 17.05
N SER A 671 -45.87 16.86 15.79
CA SER A 671 -46.38 18.15 15.29
C SER A 671 -47.87 18.36 15.59
N VAL A 672 -48.17 19.06 16.68
CA VAL A 672 -49.53 19.44 17.10
C VAL A 672 -50.32 20.22 16.03
N PRO A 673 -49.75 21.24 15.34
CA PRO A 673 -50.49 21.98 14.31
C PRO A 673 -50.85 21.13 13.08
N ILE A 674 -49.90 20.30 12.61
CA ILE A 674 -50.11 19.43 11.45
C ILE A 674 -51.11 18.32 11.79
N THR A 675 -50.98 17.69 12.96
CA THR A 675 -51.92 16.66 13.43
C THR A 675 -53.35 17.19 13.48
N ARG A 676 -53.54 18.40 14.03
CA ARG A 676 -54.87 19.04 14.06
C ARG A 676 -55.44 19.25 12.66
N LEU A 677 -54.64 19.83 11.76
CA LEU A 677 -55.03 20.07 10.37
C LEU A 677 -55.42 18.79 9.62
N LEU A 678 -54.62 17.72 9.74
CA LEU A 678 -54.90 16.44 9.10
C LEU A 678 -56.19 15.80 9.61
N VAL A 679 -56.43 15.82 10.92
CA VAL A 679 -57.64 15.27 11.53
C VAL A 679 -58.87 16.10 11.16
N GLU A 680 -58.78 17.44 11.15
CA GLU A 680 -59.83 18.34 10.67
C GLU A 680 -60.16 18.12 9.18
N LYS A 681 -59.20 17.63 8.39
CA LYS A 681 -59.35 17.28 6.97
C LYS A 681 -59.78 15.83 6.73
N GLY A 682 -60.03 15.04 7.78
CA GLY A 682 -60.59 13.69 7.68
C GLY A 682 -59.58 12.55 7.65
N ALA A 683 -58.39 12.73 8.22
CA ALA A 683 -57.43 11.64 8.41
C ALA A 683 -57.94 10.57 9.40
N ASP A 684 -57.68 9.29 9.14
CA ASP A 684 -58.15 8.16 9.94
C ASP A 684 -57.32 8.00 11.21
N VAL A 685 -57.86 8.59 12.27
CA VAL A 685 -57.37 8.46 13.64
C VAL A 685 -57.29 7.02 14.18
N ASN A 686 -57.87 6.04 13.47
CA ASN A 686 -57.86 4.61 13.81
C ASN A 686 -56.84 3.78 13.01
N TYR A 687 -56.01 4.42 12.17
CA TYR A 687 -54.93 3.71 11.47
C TYR A 687 -54.06 2.91 12.45
N ARG A 688 -53.56 1.77 11.98
CA ARG A 688 -52.76 0.84 12.79
C ARG A 688 -51.37 0.73 12.19
N ILE A 689 -50.39 1.30 12.88
CA ILE A 689 -48.98 1.25 12.50
C ILE A 689 -48.52 -0.21 12.58
N PRO A 690 -47.98 -0.80 11.49
CA PRO A 690 -47.36 -2.12 11.50
C PRO A 690 -46.09 -2.16 12.35
N ASP A 691 -45.87 -3.29 13.03
CA ASP A 691 -44.62 -3.67 13.69
C ASP A 691 -43.94 -4.78 12.88
N SER A 692 -42.61 -4.72 12.78
CA SER A 692 -41.68 -5.74 12.28
C SER A 692 -41.99 -7.21 12.63
N ILE A 693 -42.72 -7.48 13.71
CA ILE A 693 -43.12 -8.83 14.17
C ILE A 693 -44.53 -9.22 13.64
N GLY A 694 -45.13 -8.44 12.73
CA GLY A 694 -46.45 -8.68 12.14
C GLY A 694 -47.60 -8.38 13.10
N LYS A 695 -47.39 -7.47 14.05
CA LYS A 695 -48.42 -6.93 14.94
C LYS A 695 -48.77 -5.51 14.49
N SER A 696 -49.89 -4.94 14.93
CA SER A 696 -50.23 -3.55 14.60
C SER A 696 -50.85 -2.74 15.74
N LYS A 697 -50.42 -1.48 15.87
CA LYS A 697 -50.68 -0.59 17.02
C LYS A 697 -51.46 0.66 16.59
N SER A 698 -52.58 0.97 17.26
CA SER A 698 -53.34 2.20 16.98
C SER A 698 -52.56 3.49 17.26
N LEU A 699 -52.78 4.52 16.44
CA LEU A 699 -52.18 5.86 16.59
C LEU A 699 -52.28 6.43 18.02
N LEU A 700 -53.47 6.34 18.64
CA LEU A 700 -53.69 6.84 20.00
C LEU A 700 -52.77 6.15 21.03
N MET A 701 -52.55 4.83 20.90
CA MET A 701 -51.61 4.12 21.77
C MET A 701 -50.16 4.53 21.50
N SER A 702 -49.83 4.99 20.29
CA SER A 702 -48.51 5.56 19.99
C SER A 702 -48.27 6.85 20.77
N CYS A 703 -49.19 7.80 20.70
CA CYS A 703 -49.10 9.04 21.47
C CYS A 703 -49.05 8.79 23.00
N ILE A 704 -49.81 7.81 23.51
CA ILE A 704 -49.79 7.44 24.93
C ILE A 704 -48.43 6.87 25.35
N GLU A 705 -47.87 5.90 24.62
CA GLU A 705 -46.55 5.33 24.94
C GLU A 705 -45.41 6.33 24.80
N MET A 706 -45.49 7.26 23.84
CA MET A 706 -44.51 8.32 23.64
C MET A 706 -44.69 9.53 24.60
N GLY A 707 -45.71 9.52 25.46
CA GLY A 707 -46.01 10.62 26.38
C GLY A 707 -46.51 11.91 25.69
N GLN A 708 -46.94 11.84 24.43
CA GLN A 708 -47.40 12.96 23.62
C GLN A 708 -48.85 13.34 23.96
N LYS A 709 -49.04 13.90 25.16
CA LYS A 709 -50.33 14.21 25.79
C LYS A 709 -51.28 15.02 24.89
N GLU A 710 -50.77 16.06 24.23
CA GLU A 710 -51.57 16.97 23.41
C GLU A 710 -52.05 16.31 22.11
N LEU A 711 -51.22 15.44 21.52
CA LEU A 711 -51.59 14.63 20.35
C LEU A 711 -52.60 13.53 20.71
N ALA A 712 -52.37 12.84 21.84
CA ALA A 712 -53.34 11.89 22.38
C ALA A 712 -54.70 12.56 22.63
N GLN A 713 -54.72 13.80 23.14
CA GLN A 713 -55.96 14.55 23.32
C GLN A 713 -56.65 14.86 21.98
N ILE A 714 -55.94 15.32 20.95
CA ILE A 714 -56.52 15.57 19.62
C ILE A 714 -57.15 14.30 19.04
N LEU A 715 -56.49 13.15 19.16
CA LEU A 715 -57.02 11.86 18.71
C LEU A 715 -58.24 11.42 19.52
N MET A 716 -58.23 11.58 20.84
CA MET A 716 -59.39 11.29 21.70
C MET A 716 -60.59 12.20 21.41
N GLU A 717 -60.37 13.49 21.13
CA GLU A 717 -61.40 14.45 20.73
C GLU A 717 -62.10 14.05 19.42
N HIS A 718 -61.40 13.31 18.55
CA HIS A 718 -61.91 12.79 17.28
C HIS A 718 -62.22 11.29 17.31
N HIS A 719 -62.46 10.73 18.51
CA HIS A 719 -62.93 9.36 18.73
C HIS A 719 -61.99 8.22 18.27
N ALA A 720 -60.67 8.44 18.34
CA ALA A 720 -59.66 7.42 18.03
C ALA A 720 -59.77 6.18 18.93
N LYS A 721 -60.01 5.01 18.33
CA LYS A 721 -60.11 3.75 19.08
C LYS A 721 -58.73 3.27 19.49
N ILE A 722 -58.63 2.75 20.71
CA ILE A 722 -57.46 1.94 21.12
C ILE A 722 -57.66 0.54 20.54
N LEU A 723 -56.88 0.20 19.50
CA LEU A 723 -56.94 -1.09 18.79
C LEU A 723 -55.67 -1.90 19.04
N TYR A 724 -55.84 -3.19 19.36
CA TYR A 724 -54.78 -4.15 19.62
C TYR A 724 -55.03 -5.47 18.86
N GLU A 725 -53.96 -6.19 18.53
CA GLU A 725 -53.98 -7.64 18.39
C GLU A 725 -53.67 -8.32 19.74
N ASP A 726 -54.10 -9.56 19.89
CA ASP A 726 -54.44 -10.25 21.17
C ASP A 726 -53.32 -10.47 22.21
N ASN A 727 -52.14 -9.83 22.11
CA ASN A 727 -51.02 -10.03 23.04
C ASN A 727 -50.11 -8.78 23.24
N TYR A 728 -50.65 -7.55 23.30
CA TYR A 728 -49.89 -6.35 23.69
C TYR A 728 -50.29 -5.77 25.05
N ASP A 729 -49.37 -4.99 25.63
CA ASP A 729 -49.25 -4.83 27.08
C ASP A 729 -50.15 -3.73 27.67
N TYR A 730 -51.34 -4.12 28.13
CA TYR A 730 -52.25 -3.24 28.90
C TYR A 730 -51.62 -2.67 30.18
N THR A 731 -50.52 -3.26 30.67
CA THR A 731 -49.68 -2.72 31.75
C THR A 731 -49.25 -1.29 31.43
N THR A 732 -48.82 -1.01 30.20
CA THR A 732 -48.33 0.32 29.79
C THR A 732 -49.44 1.37 29.77
N LEU A 733 -50.66 0.99 29.36
CA LEU A 733 -51.83 1.86 29.44
C LEU A 733 -52.20 2.19 30.90
N ILE A 734 -52.05 1.24 31.81
CA ILE A 734 -52.29 1.44 33.26
C ILE A 734 -51.14 2.21 33.93
N GLU A 735 -49.90 2.04 33.49
CA GLU A 735 -48.74 2.79 34.00
C GLU A 735 -48.83 4.27 33.63
N ASN A 736 -49.32 4.60 32.44
CA ASN A 736 -49.62 5.98 32.04
C ASN A 736 -50.70 6.65 32.91
N LEU A 737 -51.54 5.89 33.62
CA LEU A 737 -52.49 6.43 34.61
C LEU A 737 -51.83 6.85 35.95
N ARG A 738 -50.49 6.92 36.04
CA ARG A 738 -49.78 7.32 37.27
C ARG A 738 -49.66 8.84 37.48
N ASP A 739 -49.70 9.65 36.42
CA ASP A 739 -49.42 11.11 36.48
C ASP A 739 -50.68 11.97 36.59
N ASN A 740 -50.82 12.79 37.64
CA ASN A 740 -52.15 13.29 38.06
C ASN A 740 -52.90 14.24 37.09
N ASP A 741 -52.23 15.06 36.27
CA ASP A 741 -52.93 16.16 35.57
C ASP A 741 -53.68 15.72 34.29
N ASP A 742 -53.14 14.76 33.53
CA ASP A 742 -53.72 14.32 32.24
C ASP A 742 -54.51 13.00 32.34
N THR A 743 -54.34 12.27 33.44
CA THR A 743 -54.90 10.92 33.61
C THR A 743 -56.38 10.90 33.95
N LEU A 744 -56.94 12.03 34.39
CA LEU A 744 -58.39 12.20 34.46
C LEU A 744 -59.02 12.12 33.06
N LYS A 745 -58.46 12.82 32.06
CA LYS A 745 -58.96 12.75 30.67
C LYS A 745 -58.82 11.35 30.08
N LEU A 746 -57.67 10.69 30.26
CA LEU A 746 -57.45 9.33 29.77
C LEU A 746 -58.37 8.30 30.45
N SER A 747 -58.58 8.41 31.78
CA SER A 747 -59.51 7.52 32.49
C SER A 747 -60.99 7.79 32.14
N ASP A 748 -61.38 9.04 31.91
CA ASP A 748 -62.69 9.38 31.36
C ASP A 748 -62.88 8.82 29.95
N TYR A 749 -61.87 8.92 29.09
CA TYR A 749 -61.92 8.37 27.73
C TYR A 749 -62.07 6.84 27.73
N ILE A 750 -61.29 6.14 28.57
CA ILE A 750 -61.37 4.69 28.77
C ILE A 750 -62.79 4.28 29.22
N ARG A 751 -63.39 5.03 30.16
CA ARG A 751 -64.76 4.79 30.64
C ARG A 751 -65.81 5.02 29.56
N GLN A 752 -65.76 6.17 28.87
CA GLN A 752 -66.74 6.57 27.86
C GLN A 752 -66.76 5.65 26.63
N ASN A 753 -65.59 5.13 26.24
CA ASN A 753 -65.46 4.20 25.11
C ASN A 753 -65.56 2.72 25.52
N HIS A 754 -65.92 2.42 26.77
CA HIS A 754 -66.04 1.06 27.32
C HIS A 754 -64.79 0.18 27.09
N ILE A 755 -63.60 0.77 27.14
CA ILE A 755 -62.35 0.07 26.86
C ILE A 755 -62.04 -0.87 28.03
N GLN A 756 -62.09 -2.17 27.78
CA GLN A 756 -61.95 -3.20 28.80
C GLN A 756 -60.49 -3.37 29.29
N VAL A 757 -60.01 -2.43 30.10
CA VAL A 757 -58.67 -2.46 30.73
C VAL A 757 -58.58 -3.42 31.91
N SER A 758 -59.72 -3.85 32.46
CA SER A 758 -59.84 -4.52 33.76
C SER A 758 -60.57 -5.86 33.71
N THR A 759 -60.60 -6.53 32.55
CA THR A 759 -61.13 -7.90 32.47
C THR A 759 -60.41 -8.81 33.46
N THR A 760 -61.13 -9.80 33.98
CA THR A 760 -60.57 -10.73 34.97
C THR A 760 -59.34 -11.50 34.47
N GLU A 761 -59.22 -11.72 33.16
CA GLU A 761 -58.03 -12.32 32.54
C GLU A 761 -56.79 -11.40 32.61
N LYS A 762 -56.96 -10.09 32.38
CA LYS A 762 -55.87 -9.10 32.53
C LYS A 762 -55.52 -8.89 34.00
N ILE A 763 -56.52 -8.82 34.88
CA ILE A 763 -56.30 -8.74 36.33
C ILE A 763 -55.61 -10.02 36.84
N ARG A 764 -55.93 -11.20 36.31
CA ARG A 764 -55.23 -12.47 36.60
C ARG A 764 -53.74 -12.36 36.30
N GLN A 765 -53.36 -11.76 35.17
CA GLN A 765 -51.94 -11.52 34.84
C GLN A 765 -51.29 -10.57 35.87
N LEU A 766 -51.89 -9.41 36.16
CA LEU A 766 -51.36 -8.49 37.19
C LEU A 766 -51.19 -9.15 38.57
N ILE A 767 -52.09 -10.07 38.95
CA ILE A 767 -52.00 -10.86 40.19
C ILE A 767 -50.88 -11.91 40.12
N TYR A 768 -50.71 -12.57 38.97
CA TYR A 768 -49.62 -13.50 38.74
C TYR A 768 -48.26 -12.78 38.84
N ASP A 769 -48.13 -11.62 38.19
CA ASP A 769 -46.91 -10.78 38.16
C ASP A 769 -46.71 -9.92 39.41
N GLN A 770 -47.67 -9.94 40.35
CA GLN A 770 -47.63 -9.23 41.64
C GLN A 770 -47.63 -7.69 41.54
N ARG A 771 -48.17 -7.14 40.45
CA ARG A 771 -48.30 -5.69 40.17
C ARG A 771 -49.41 -5.02 41.00
N LEU A 772 -49.26 -5.04 42.32
CA LEU A 772 -50.17 -4.38 43.27
C LEU A 772 -50.18 -2.85 43.11
N ASP A 773 -49.11 -2.27 42.58
CA ASP A 773 -49.04 -0.86 42.20
C ASP A 773 -50.05 -0.52 41.09
N LEU A 774 -50.19 -1.37 40.09
CA LEU A 774 -51.13 -1.16 38.98
C LEU A 774 -52.59 -1.41 39.37
N LEU A 775 -52.85 -2.40 40.23
CA LEU A 775 -54.19 -2.58 40.79
C LEU A 775 -54.65 -1.38 41.63
N LYS A 776 -53.73 -0.66 42.30
CA LYS A 776 -54.05 0.59 42.98
C LYS A 776 -54.42 1.69 42.00
N ILE A 777 -53.64 1.86 40.93
CA ILE A 777 -53.93 2.87 39.89
C ILE A 777 -55.30 2.60 39.25
N LEU A 778 -55.59 1.35 38.85
CA LEU A 778 -56.92 0.97 38.36
C LEU A 778 -58.04 1.30 39.34
N ARG A 779 -57.84 1.06 40.65
CA ARG A 779 -58.82 1.43 41.69
C ARG A 779 -58.98 2.95 41.80
N ASP A 780 -57.88 3.69 41.82
CA ASP A 780 -57.86 5.13 42.04
C ASP A 780 -58.52 5.90 40.87
N HIS A 781 -58.44 5.36 39.66
CA HIS A 781 -59.19 5.83 38.49
C HIS A 781 -60.60 5.21 38.32
N GLN A 782 -61.08 4.40 39.27
CA GLN A 782 -62.38 3.70 39.20
C GLN A 782 -62.55 2.80 37.96
N LEU A 783 -61.46 2.18 37.53
CA LEU A 783 -61.40 1.23 36.41
C LEU A 783 -61.30 -0.23 36.89
N LEU A 784 -61.08 -0.49 38.18
CA LEU A 784 -60.88 -1.85 38.71
C LEU A 784 -62.20 -2.60 38.96
N GLU A 785 -62.52 -3.57 38.10
CA GLU A 785 -63.58 -4.54 38.36
C GLU A 785 -63.08 -5.67 39.28
N VAL A 786 -63.67 -5.79 40.47
CA VAL A 786 -63.20 -6.73 41.52
C VAL A 786 -64.01 -8.03 41.61
N ASN A 787 -65.19 -8.07 41.00
CA ASN A 787 -66.19 -9.13 41.14
C ASN A 787 -66.65 -9.74 39.81
N GLU A 788 -66.18 -9.25 38.67
CA GLU A 788 -66.48 -9.85 37.37
C GLU A 788 -65.87 -11.26 37.30
N PRO A 789 -66.63 -12.32 36.96
CA PRO A 789 -66.08 -13.64 36.73
C PRO A 789 -65.52 -13.79 35.30
N ASP A 790 -64.51 -14.64 35.14
CA ASP A 790 -64.08 -15.16 33.84
C ASP A 790 -65.05 -16.24 33.29
N GLU A 791 -64.71 -16.82 32.13
CA GLU A 791 -65.46 -17.92 31.51
C GLU A 791 -65.59 -19.19 32.39
N TYR A 792 -64.73 -19.34 33.40
CA TYR A 792 -64.73 -20.44 34.37
C TYR A 792 -65.46 -20.09 35.67
N GLY A 793 -65.97 -18.86 35.84
CA GLY A 793 -66.59 -18.38 37.07
C GLY A 793 -65.60 -17.93 38.14
N ASN A 794 -64.31 -17.80 37.83
CA ASN A 794 -63.30 -17.30 38.76
C ASN A 794 -63.29 -15.77 38.75
N THR A 795 -63.26 -15.14 39.92
CA THR A 795 -63.07 -13.67 40.05
C THR A 795 -61.59 -13.32 40.29
N PRO A 796 -61.18 -12.03 40.22
CA PRO A 796 -59.85 -11.60 40.64
C PRO A 796 -59.40 -12.13 42.01
N LEU A 797 -60.32 -12.15 43.00
CA LEU A 797 -60.01 -12.68 44.33
C LEU A 797 -59.72 -14.18 44.31
N PHE A 798 -60.37 -14.94 43.43
CA PHE A 798 -60.12 -16.36 43.21
C PHE A 798 -58.68 -16.62 42.78
N TYR A 799 -58.17 -15.83 41.85
CA TYR A 799 -56.77 -15.89 41.42
C TYR A 799 -55.79 -15.43 42.49
N ALA A 800 -56.10 -14.36 43.22
CA ALA A 800 -55.26 -13.90 44.32
C ALA A 800 -55.11 -14.97 45.42
N VAL A 801 -56.18 -15.72 45.72
CA VAL A 801 -56.16 -16.88 46.62
C VAL A 801 -55.41 -18.06 46.01
N LYS A 802 -55.69 -18.44 44.75
CA LYS A 802 -55.03 -19.55 44.03
C LYS A 802 -53.51 -19.40 43.96
N TYR A 803 -53.01 -18.18 43.71
CA TYR A 803 -51.58 -17.86 43.63
C TYR A 803 -50.96 -17.41 44.98
N GLY A 804 -51.72 -17.44 46.07
CA GLY A 804 -51.23 -17.15 47.42
C GLY A 804 -50.77 -15.71 47.67
N ARG A 805 -51.35 -14.73 46.96
CA ARG A 805 -50.89 -13.33 46.94
C ARG A 805 -51.44 -12.50 48.11
N ASP A 806 -50.97 -12.77 49.34
CA ASP A 806 -51.40 -12.12 50.61
C ASP A 806 -51.78 -10.63 50.51
N ARG A 807 -50.90 -9.79 49.95
CA ARG A 807 -51.12 -8.34 49.86
C ARG A 807 -52.24 -7.97 48.90
N MET A 808 -52.41 -8.75 47.83
CA MET A 808 -53.42 -8.54 46.78
C MET A 808 -54.77 -9.11 47.21
N ILE A 809 -54.80 -10.26 47.91
CA ILE A 809 -55.98 -10.79 48.60
C ILE A 809 -56.57 -9.72 49.52
N LYS A 810 -55.74 -9.11 50.38
CA LYS A 810 -56.19 -8.04 51.27
C LYS A 810 -56.71 -6.84 50.48
N PHE A 811 -55.94 -6.36 49.50
CA PHE A 811 -56.32 -5.20 48.69
C PHE A 811 -57.65 -5.37 47.96
N LEU A 812 -57.88 -6.51 47.30
CA LEU A 812 -59.14 -6.80 46.60
C LEU A 812 -60.32 -6.89 47.59
N ILE A 813 -60.10 -7.49 48.77
CA ILE A 813 -61.09 -7.53 49.85
C ILE A 813 -61.43 -6.12 50.37
N ASP A 814 -60.42 -5.26 50.55
CA ASP A 814 -60.58 -3.86 50.96
C ASP A 814 -61.33 -3.05 49.87
N CYS A 815 -61.17 -3.42 48.59
CA CYS A 815 -61.92 -2.86 47.45
C CYS A 815 -63.32 -3.46 47.26
N GLY A 816 -63.78 -4.36 48.13
CA GLY A 816 -65.15 -4.90 48.10
C GLY A 816 -65.33 -6.23 47.36
N ALA A 817 -64.26 -6.98 47.09
CA ALA A 817 -64.37 -8.31 46.49
C ALA A 817 -65.21 -9.28 47.34
N ASP A 818 -66.09 -10.02 46.68
CA ASP A 818 -66.99 -11.01 47.27
C ASP A 818 -66.21 -12.28 47.66
N THR A 819 -66.31 -12.63 48.93
CA THR A 819 -65.65 -13.80 49.53
C THR A 819 -66.51 -15.06 49.48
N SER A 820 -67.74 -14.98 48.97
CA SER A 820 -68.72 -16.08 48.88
C SER A 820 -68.82 -16.74 47.50
N VAL A 821 -68.05 -16.26 46.52
CA VAL A 821 -68.06 -16.74 45.12
C VAL A 821 -67.77 -18.24 45.00
N ILE A 822 -68.44 -18.85 44.02
CA ILE A 822 -68.30 -20.25 43.61
C ILE A 822 -68.12 -20.25 42.10
N ASN A 823 -67.07 -20.89 41.59
CA ASN A 823 -66.80 -20.95 40.15
C ASN A 823 -67.69 -22.01 39.44
N HIS A 824 -67.62 -22.09 38.11
CA HIS A 824 -68.39 -23.06 37.32
C HIS A 824 -68.03 -24.53 37.59
N HIS A 825 -66.91 -24.79 38.27
CA HIS A 825 -66.51 -26.12 38.75
C HIS A 825 -67.04 -26.44 40.17
N GLY A 826 -67.85 -25.56 40.77
CA GLY A 826 -68.40 -25.73 42.12
C GLY A 826 -67.40 -25.42 43.25
N GLU A 827 -66.30 -24.75 42.94
CA GLU A 827 -65.19 -24.53 43.87
C GLU A 827 -65.37 -23.21 44.62
N THR A 828 -65.37 -23.27 45.96
CA THR A 828 -65.35 -22.08 46.82
C THR A 828 -63.91 -21.58 47.03
N LEU A 829 -63.75 -20.32 47.40
CA LEU A 829 -62.44 -19.78 47.81
C LEU A 829 -61.77 -20.58 48.95
N GLU A 830 -62.53 -21.16 49.89
CA GLU A 830 -61.94 -22.04 50.92
C GLU A 830 -61.41 -23.35 50.31
N SER A 831 -62.11 -23.94 49.34
CA SER A 831 -61.66 -25.16 48.66
C SER A 831 -60.37 -24.96 47.86
N ILE A 832 -60.24 -23.83 47.17
CA ILE A 832 -59.04 -23.40 46.43
C ILE A 832 -57.89 -23.09 47.38
N ASN A 833 -58.15 -22.30 48.43
CA ASN A 833 -57.15 -21.99 49.45
C ASN A 833 -56.60 -23.28 50.10
N LYS A 834 -57.48 -24.26 50.36
CA LYS A 834 -57.08 -25.58 50.87
C LYS A 834 -56.28 -26.39 49.83
N ARG A 835 -56.64 -26.35 48.55
CA ARG A 835 -55.93 -27.12 47.50
C ARG A 835 -54.53 -26.57 47.22
N TYR A 836 -54.40 -25.25 47.05
CA TYR A 836 -53.15 -24.63 46.59
C TYR A 836 -52.24 -24.14 47.73
N ASN A 837 -52.80 -23.63 48.84
CA ASN A 837 -52.00 -23.00 49.91
C ASN A 837 -51.78 -23.88 51.15
N TYR A 838 -52.59 -24.91 51.43
CA TYR A 838 -52.50 -25.68 52.68
C TYR A 838 -51.12 -26.33 52.93
N THR A 839 -50.53 -26.87 51.87
CA THR A 839 -49.19 -27.50 51.85
C THR A 839 -48.11 -26.48 51.56
N TYR A 840 -48.24 -25.71 50.48
CA TYR A 840 -47.14 -24.90 49.92
C TYR A 840 -47.08 -23.45 50.43
N ASN A 841 -48.19 -22.88 50.90
CA ASN A 841 -48.22 -21.52 51.45
C ASN A 841 -49.11 -21.41 52.70
N ARG A 842 -48.69 -22.14 53.75
CA ARG A 842 -49.43 -22.27 55.01
C ARG A 842 -49.67 -20.94 55.72
N SER A 843 -48.88 -19.91 55.41
CA SER A 843 -49.06 -18.52 55.85
C SER A 843 -50.35 -17.93 55.25
N THR A 844 -50.46 -17.91 53.92
CA THR A 844 -51.67 -17.41 53.23
C THR A 844 -52.90 -18.24 53.56
N TYR A 845 -52.76 -19.57 53.65
CA TYR A 845 -53.87 -20.46 54.05
C TYR A 845 -54.52 -20.01 55.36
N ASN A 846 -53.70 -19.79 56.40
CA ASN A 846 -54.16 -19.36 57.72
C ASN A 846 -54.68 -17.92 57.71
N LYS A 847 -54.05 -17.00 56.97
CA LYS A 847 -54.48 -15.59 56.88
C LYS A 847 -55.83 -15.44 56.21
N PHE A 848 -56.03 -16.06 55.04
CA PHE A 848 -57.31 -16.01 54.33
C PHE A 848 -58.43 -16.61 55.17
N LYS A 849 -58.17 -17.74 55.86
CA LYS A 849 -59.15 -18.35 56.77
C LYS A 849 -59.57 -17.41 57.91
N ARG A 850 -58.64 -16.67 58.52
CA ARG A 850 -58.96 -15.65 59.54
C ARG A 850 -59.79 -14.49 58.97
N ILE A 851 -59.39 -13.95 57.82
CA ILE A 851 -60.10 -12.83 57.16
C ILE A 851 -61.54 -13.21 56.81
N ASN A 852 -61.79 -14.44 56.34
CA ASN A 852 -63.14 -14.89 56.01
C ASN A 852 -64.02 -15.06 57.26
N ILE A 853 -63.45 -15.57 58.37
CA ILE A 853 -64.15 -15.67 59.67
C ILE A 853 -64.54 -14.26 60.19
N GLU A 854 -63.62 -13.30 60.14
CA GLU A 854 -63.88 -11.91 60.57
C GLU A 854 -64.97 -11.21 59.74
N LYS A 855 -65.14 -11.56 58.46
CA LYS A 855 -66.25 -11.07 57.60
C LYS A 855 -67.60 -11.72 57.95
N ILE A 856 -67.61 -13.00 58.35
CA ILE A 856 -68.85 -13.72 58.74
C ILE A 856 -69.41 -13.19 60.08
N GLU A 857 -68.54 -12.75 61.00
CA GLU A 857 -68.96 -12.21 62.30
C GLU A 857 -69.36 -10.72 62.28
N ASN A 858 -68.82 -9.92 61.36
CA ASN A 858 -69.08 -8.46 61.29
C ASN A 858 -70.38 -7.93 60.62
N PRO A 859 -71.30 -8.70 59.97
CA PRO A 859 -72.47 -8.10 59.31
C PRO A 859 -73.35 -7.29 60.28
N LYS A 860 -73.39 -7.69 61.55
CA LYS A 860 -74.23 -7.09 62.59
C LYS A 860 -73.75 -5.72 63.10
N LYS A 861 -72.57 -5.24 62.70
CA LYS A 861 -72.04 -3.92 63.14
C LYS A 861 -72.31 -2.76 62.17
N LYS A 862 -72.52 -3.01 60.86
CA LYS A 862 -72.79 -1.92 59.89
C LYS A 862 -74.19 -1.32 60.01
N GLN A 863 -75.19 -2.05 60.52
CA GLN A 863 -76.54 -1.51 60.76
C GLN A 863 -76.68 -0.55 61.96
N LYS A 864 -75.60 -0.30 62.73
CA LYS A 864 -75.61 0.66 63.88
C LYS A 864 -74.85 1.96 63.61
N LYS A 865 -74.56 2.31 62.35
CA LYS A 865 -73.87 3.57 61.98
C LYS A 865 -74.62 4.47 60.99
N ASN A 866 -75.83 4.10 60.59
CA ASN A 866 -76.77 4.96 59.87
C ASN A 866 -78.01 5.22 60.74
N MET A 867 -77.79 5.79 61.92
CA MET A 867 -78.77 6.45 62.80
C MET A 867 -78.07 7.60 63.51
#